data_AF-A0A7H8S938-F1
#
_entry.id   AF-A0A7H8S938-F1
#
_cell.length_a   1.000
_cell.length_b   1.000
_cell.length_c   1.000
_cell.angle_alpha   90.00
_cell.angle_beta   90.00
_cell.angle_gamma   90.00
#
_symmetry.space_group_name_H-M   'P 1'
#
loop_
_entity.id
_entity.type
_entity.pdbx_description
1 polymer ?
#
loop_
_entity_poly.entity_id
_entity_poly.type
_entity_poly.pdbx_seq_one_letter_code
_entity_poly.pdbx_strand_id
1 'polypeptide(L)'
;MATLKEKKLPQTLNIIDTLIEATDHFSGLSKEKNFNQSVYIFSSIVDGFSAIEKTLTSTQSESIHKSKKNIERSIHLIAKQMEQGNFLKIAEVVQFSLMPQLRELRWTFEAGISGEQVAQPITIGVYSSRANPRVAYPEERINAYIEEAERQGVGLIFFSSDDVDVENRQIKADAFKDNQWQKIDAPFPDVINNISPSSRIQQSRVERKLRRELPFTSFYVGNKYHLPKKLVKYRKYADLLVPFKVCKNENVIHDFMQDNKIVVFKPIMGRRGENIFFVEKRGNRYSVLDQKKEQVLGTEKFSEWISKVILKNRNSYMIQHYIQARTKEGEPYDIRAHVQKNGEGKWQLTRIYPRIGNRQSILSNISRGGRTDNFEVLLKEQFGKDGLQYGEEIRKLAIDLTKHLDKIHGLALDELGLDLAIDQNGRFWLHEVNNGPQSTFHETERASNTIAYATYIAKNGIVNTNESDKGTTSKGQFNALVTDLEWANLDNRYRIGMLVNENEVENLAVACAYVAKYEGVDFYYFSPRDIDFGEMLIRGHFYEDKEWVTKIVEYPDAIYDRLRLRGMQGYKFVYEELEDIPFTNEFFGNSISKLEVYDKLTSTGKIDDAIIPYQKVDRIKDIFKFINKYRKVILKPEVGSFAKGVHFIEKQDIDDFFVAVGEHEKYYNEVSIRNYLRKLIKQGTFIVQEYIETRTLEGQPFDIRVHMMKGDNGEWSIVNSYPRIGFYYAVISSTSKGGYIGELSGFLDRNFSSKKIKEDIKFITLRCSEIFDNLYDEHLSEIAFDIAIDKEMKVYIIEVNVNKPGIIYYDFEVAKHAIPYAISLVEKN
;
A
#
# COMPACT_ATOMS: atom_id res chain seq x y z
N MET A 1 -3.68 9.31 53.80
CA MET A 1 -3.00 10.00 52.67
C MET A 1 -2.89 11.53 52.83
N ALA A 2 -3.13 12.13 54.02
CA ALA A 2 -3.14 13.59 54.19
C ALA A 2 -1.77 14.24 54.50
N THR A 3 -0.64 13.55 54.27
CA THR A 3 0.71 14.08 54.59
C THR A 3 1.77 13.74 53.54
N LEU A 4 1.41 13.72 52.25
CA LEU A 4 2.37 13.88 51.15
C LEU A 4 2.12 15.25 50.50
N LYS A 5 2.96 16.22 50.87
CA LYS A 5 2.91 17.64 50.44
C LYS A 5 2.55 17.80 48.95
N GLU A 6 1.60 18.67 48.66
CA GLU A 6 1.06 19.06 47.33
C GLU A 6 2.11 19.38 46.25
N LYS A 7 3.38 19.66 46.61
CA LYS A 7 4.48 19.92 45.65
C LYS A 7 5.26 18.69 45.17
N LYS A 8 5.32 17.59 45.94
CA LYS A 8 6.13 16.41 45.57
C LYS A 8 5.40 15.45 44.63
N LEU A 9 4.07 15.48 44.63
CA LEU A 9 3.23 14.54 43.89
C LEU A 9 3.24 14.80 42.36
N PRO A 10 3.09 16.05 41.87
CA PRO A 10 3.19 16.34 40.43
C PRO A 10 4.60 16.06 39.89
N GLN A 11 5.63 16.34 40.68
CA GLN A 11 7.02 16.01 40.32
C GLN A 11 7.23 14.50 40.19
N THR A 12 6.62 13.71 41.07
CA THR A 12 6.71 12.24 41.00
C THR A 12 5.98 11.71 39.77
N LEU A 13 4.80 12.25 39.45
CA LEU A 13 4.07 11.89 38.23
C LEU A 13 4.85 12.24 36.96
N ASN A 14 5.40 13.46 36.86
CA ASN A 14 6.23 13.85 35.72
C ASN A 14 7.44 12.92 35.54
N ILE A 15 8.09 12.51 36.64
CA ILE A 15 9.21 11.55 36.55
C ILE A 15 8.72 10.17 36.09
N ILE A 16 7.55 9.72 36.55
CA ILE A 16 6.96 8.46 36.07
C ILE A 16 6.63 8.55 34.56
N ASP A 17 6.11 9.68 34.09
CA ASP A 17 5.85 9.93 32.66
C ASP A 17 7.13 9.90 31.85
N THR A 18 8.18 10.60 32.30
CA THR A 18 9.51 10.55 31.67
C THR A 18 10.10 9.14 31.70
N LEU A 19 9.86 8.36 32.76
CA LEU A 19 10.30 6.96 32.83
C LEU A 19 9.57 6.09 31.81
N ILE A 20 8.27 6.32 31.59
CA ILE A 20 7.49 5.62 30.56
C ILE A 20 8.05 5.98 29.18
N GLU A 21 8.25 7.25 28.87
CA GLU A 21 8.84 7.70 27.60
C GLU A 21 10.25 7.12 27.37
N ALA A 22 11.13 7.21 28.39
CA ALA A 22 12.48 6.67 28.31
C ALA A 22 12.48 5.13 28.15
N THR A 23 11.54 4.44 28.81
CA THR A 23 11.38 2.99 28.68
C THR A 23 10.88 2.61 27.29
N ASP A 24 10.05 3.43 26.66
CA ASP A 24 9.56 3.21 25.30
C ASP A 24 10.69 3.39 24.28
N HIS A 25 11.45 4.48 24.42
CA HIS A 25 12.65 4.72 23.62
C HIS A 25 13.68 3.58 23.80
N PHE A 26 13.91 3.14 25.04
CA PHE A 26 14.78 2.01 25.34
C PHE A 26 14.29 0.69 24.72
N SER A 27 12.97 0.47 24.66
CA SER A 27 12.35 -0.68 24.01
C SER A 27 12.69 -0.70 22.52
N GLY A 28 12.57 0.44 21.83
CA GLY A 28 12.96 0.62 20.43
C GLY A 28 14.43 0.27 20.20
N LEU A 29 15.33 0.94 20.93
CA LEU A 29 16.78 0.71 20.84
C LEU A 29 17.18 -0.74 21.13
N SER A 30 16.49 -1.39 22.07
CA SER A 30 16.72 -2.80 22.41
C SER A 30 16.30 -3.75 21.30
N LYS A 31 15.19 -3.48 20.61
CA LYS A 31 14.76 -4.26 19.43
C LYS A 31 15.74 -4.11 18.26
N GLU A 32 16.35 -2.93 18.13
CA GLU A 32 17.32 -2.58 17.10
C GLU A 32 18.75 -3.07 17.40
N LYS A 33 19.01 -3.56 18.63
CA LYS A 33 20.32 -4.00 19.13
C LYS A 33 21.39 -2.89 19.17
N ASN A 34 20.98 -1.64 19.39
CA ASN A 34 21.90 -0.51 19.52
C ASN A 34 22.50 -0.44 20.94
N PHE A 35 23.54 -1.23 21.21
CA PHE A 35 24.07 -1.43 22.57
C PHE A 35 24.41 -0.12 23.30
N ASN A 36 25.14 0.78 22.65
CA ASN A 36 25.68 1.98 23.31
C ASN A 36 24.56 2.95 23.70
N GLN A 37 23.60 3.19 22.80
CA GLN A 37 22.45 4.04 23.11
C GLN A 37 21.51 3.36 24.13
N SER A 38 21.30 2.04 24.01
CA SER A 38 20.53 1.27 24.99
C SER A 38 21.11 1.40 26.41
N VAL A 39 22.44 1.30 26.58
CA VAL A 39 23.09 1.48 27.89
C VAL A 39 22.86 2.87 28.46
N TYR A 40 22.99 3.90 27.63
CA TYR A 40 22.78 5.29 28.06
C TYR A 40 21.34 5.53 28.54
N ILE A 41 20.34 5.17 27.73
CA ILE A 41 18.92 5.36 28.10
C ILE A 41 18.55 4.48 29.30
N PHE A 42 19.06 3.25 29.37
CA PHE A 42 18.81 2.39 30.53
C PHE A 42 19.37 2.98 31.83
N SER A 43 20.56 3.61 31.78
CA SER A 43 21.10 4.34 32.94
C SER A 43 20.13 5.46 33.37
N SER A 44 19.58 6.22 32.42
CA SER A 44 18.59 7.26 32.71
C SER A 44 17.31 6.70 33.35
N ILE A 45 16.86 5.50 32.93
CA ILE A 45 15.72 4.80 33.56
C ILE A 45 16.04 4.43 35.01
N VAL A 46 17.23 3.89 35.27
CA VAL A 46 17.67 3.52 36.63
C VAL A 46 17.77 4.75 37.53
N ASP A 47 18.35 5.85 37.03
CA ASP A 47 18.49 7.10 37.76
C ASP A 47 17.14 7.75 38.04
N GLY A 48 16.25 7.81 37.05
CA GLY A 48 14.89 8.33 37.19
C GLY A 48 14.07 7.53 38.20
N PHE A 49 14.17 6.19 38.19
CA PHE A 49 13.47 5.36 39.17
C PHE A 49 14.04 5.56 40.59
N SER A 50 15.36 5.67 40.72
CA SER A 50 16.03 5.96 41.99
C SER A 50 15.61 7.32 42.58
N ALA A 51 15.33 8.32 41.73
CA ALA A 51 14.87 9.64 42.16
C ALA A 51 13.49 9.62 42.84
N ILE A 52 12.60 8.70 42.45
CA ILE A 52 11.26 8.54 43.05
C ILE A 52 11.19 7.48 44.13
N GLU A 53 12.20 6.62 44.27
CA GLU A 53 12.21 5.46 45.17
C GLU A 53 11.92 5.82 46.64
N LYS A 54 12.51 6.91 47.14
CA LYS A 54 12.26 7.41 48.51
C LYS A 54 10.80 7.82 48.70
N THR A 55 10.19 8.43 47.69
CA THR A 55 8.77 8.79 47.70
C THR A 55 7.89 7.54 47.72
N LEU A 56 8.20 6.54 46.86
CA LEU A 56 7.51 5.24 46.81
C LEU A 56 7.61 4.44 48.12
N THR A 57 8.68 4.64 48.88
CA THR A 57 8.90 3.97 50.17
C THR A 57 8.17 4.67 51.32
N SER A 58 7.93 5.99 51.20
CA SER A 58 7.28 6.80 52.24
C SER A 58 5.76 6.73 52.27
N THR A 59 5.13 6.12 51.25
CA THR A 59 3.67 5.90 51.19
C THR A 59 3.24 4.73 52.07
N GLN A 60 1.99 4.75 52.56
CA GLN A 60 1.40 3.64 53.33
C GLN A 60 0.64 2.64 52.42
N SER A 61 0.68 2.80 51.10
CA SER A 61 -0.05 1.94 50.15
C SER A 61 0.71 0.64 49.87
N GLU A 62 0.14 -0.50 50.28
CA GLU A 62 0.67 -1.83 49.96
C GLU A 62 0.77 -2.08 48.45
N SER A 63 -0.18 -1.55 47.66
CA SER A 63 -0.15 -1.64 46.19
C SER A 63 1.10 -0.96 45.62
N ILE A 64 1.42 0.25 46.09
CA ILE A 64 2.60 0.99 45.62
C ILE A 64 3.90 0.28 46.03
N HIS A 65 3.96 -0.29 47.24
CA HIS A 65 5.12 -1.10 47.66
C HIS A 65 5.31 -2.35 46.80
N LYS A 66 4.22 -3.01 46.40
CA LYS A 66 4.25 -4.15 45.48
C LYS A 66 4.75 -3.74 44.08
N SER A 67 4.24 -2.63 43.53
CA SER A 67 4.66 -2.11 42.24
C SER A 67 6.15 -1.71 42.25
N LYS A 68 6.61 -1.03 43.31
CA LYS A 68 8.04 -0.72 43.51
C LYS A 68 8.91 -1.97 43.38
N LYS A 69 8.60 -3.02 44.17
CA LYS A 69 9.37 -4.27 44.19
C LYS A 69 9.37 -5.00 42.85
N ASN A 70 8.27 -4.91 42.11
CA ASN A 70 8.17 -5.51 40.77
C ASN A 70 9.04 -4.76 39.76
N ILE A 71 9.04 -3.42 39.80
CA ILE A 71 9.88 -2.58 38.93
C ILE A 71 11.37 -2.83 39.22
N GLU A 72 11.77 -2.87 40.49
CA GLU A 72 13.16 -3.19 40.88
C GLU A 72 13.63 -4.53 40.30
N ARG A 73 12.77 -5.56 40.37
CA ARG A 73 13.07 -6.88 39.78
C ARG A 73 13.22 -6.83 38.28
N SER A 74 12.35 -6.08 37.59
CA SER A 74 12.42 -5.90 36.14
C SER A 74 13.68 -5.16 35.72
N ILE A 75 14.03 -4.07 36.41
CA ILE A 75 15.28 -3.31 36.20
C ILE A 75 16.50 -4.21 36.42
N HIS A 76 16.56 -4.96 37.53
CA HIS A 76 17.67 -5.87 37.79
C HIS A 76 17.80 -6.97 36.73
N LEU A 77 16.67 -7.52 36.27
CA LEU A 77 16.66 -8.52 35.22
C LEU A 77 17.16 -7.93 33.89
N ILE A 78 16.74 -6.72 33.54
CA ILE A 78 17.22 -6.02 32.33
C ILE A 78 18.73 -5.81 32.42
N ALA A 79 19.25 -5.28 33.54
CA ALA A 79 20.69 -5.08 33.74
C ALA A 79 21.49 -6.38 33.53
N LYS A 80 21.05 -7.48 34.13
CA LYS A 80 21.67 -8.80 33.94
C LYS A 80 21.63 -9.28 32.49
N GLN A 81 20.54 -9.02 31.77
CA GLN A 81 20.43 -9.38 30.36
C GLN A 81 21.27 -8.47 29.45
N MET A 82 21.50 -7.21 29.86
CA MET A 82 22.39 -6.28 29.16
C MET A 82 23.85 -6.73 29.25
N GLU A 83 24.30 -7.16 30.42
CA GLU A 83 25.64 -7.76 30.60
C GLU A 83 25.84 -9.01 29.72
N GLN A 84 24.77 -9.76 29.49
CA GLN A 84 24.78 -10.98 28.66
C GLN A 84 24.57 -10.70 27.17
N GLY A 85 24.37 -9.44 26.76
CA GLY A 85 24.05 -9.06 25.38
C GLY A 85 22.72 -9.62 24.86
N ASN A 86 21.78 -9.97 25.75
CA ASN A 86 20.52 -10.61 25.38
C ASN A 86 19.38 -9.59 25.15
N PHE A 87 19.55 -8.76 24.12
CA PHE A 87 18.61 -7.71 23.69
C PHE A 87 17.16 -8.15 23.53
N LEU A 88 16.97 -9.40 23.12
CA LEU A 88 15.63 -9.96 22.96
C LEU A 88 14.94 -10.21 24.30
N LYS A 89 15.69 -10.69 25.30
CA LYS A 89 15.13 -10.85 26.64
C LYS A 89 14.92 -9.49 27.30
N ILE A 90 15.77 -8.51 27.00
CA ILE A 90 15.56 -7.12 27.41
C ILE A 90 14.24 -6.59 26.84
N ALA A 91 14.05 -6.66 25.52
CA ALA A 91 12.82 -6.21 24.87
C ALA A 91 11.56 -6.91 25.44
N GLU A 92 11.65 -8.22 25.70
CA GLU A 92 10.56 -8.98 26.35
C GLU A 92 10.25 -8.46 27.77
N VAL A 93 11.27 -8.26 28.61
CA VAL A 93 11.08 -7.77 29.99
C VAL A 93 10.59 -6.33 30.00
N VAL A 94 11.07 -5.49 29.07
CA VAL A 94 10.61 -4.12 28.92
C VAL A 94 9.13 -4.10 28.52
N GLN A 95 8.77 -4.79 27.44
CA GLN A 95 7.43 -4.79 26.87
C GLN A 95 6.38 -5.44 27.79
N PHE A 96 6.71 -6.57 28.41
CA PHE A 96 5.75 -7.38 29.16
C PHE A 96 5.88 -7.27 30.69
N SER A 97 6.85 -6.50 31.20
CA SER A 97 7.00 -6.30 32.65
C SER A 97 7.26 -4.86 33.03
N LEU A 98 8.38 -4.25 32.62
CA LEU A 98 8.75 -2.92 33.11
C LEU A 98 7.74 -1.85 32.69
N MET A 99 7.40 -1.78 31.40
CA MET A 99 6.43 -0.81 30.87
C MET A 99 5.03 -0.96 31.50
N PRO A 100 4.43 -2.17 31.54
CA PRO A 100 3.26 -2.49 32.37
C PRO A 100 3.31 -1.93 33.79
N GLN A 101 4.40 -2.20 34.51
CA GLN A 101 4.54 -1.86 35.92
C GLN A 101 4.68 -0.35 36.13
N LEU A 102 5.35 0.36 35.22
CA LEU A 102 5.46 1.82 35.25
C LEU A 102 4.10 2.49 35.00
N ARG A 103 3.32 1.96 34.04
CA ARG A 103 1.95 2.44 33.76
C ARG A 103 0.99 2.17 34.92
N GLU A 104 1.07 0.98 35.52
CA GLU A 104 0.30 0.64 36.73
C GLU A 104 0.67 1.55 37.91
N LEU A 105 1.97 1.85 38.08
CA LEU A 105 2.45 2.79 39.10
C LEU A 105 1.91 4.20 38.86
N ARG A 106 1.95 4.69 37.61
CA ARG A 106 1.38 5.97 37.20
C ARG A 106 -0.10 6.06 37.57
N TRP A 107 -0.89 5.07 37.13
CA TRP A 107 -2.33 5.01 37.43
C TRP A 107 -2.55 5.00 38.94
N THR A 108 -1.85 4.15 39.70
CA THR A 108 -2.04 4.09 41.16
C THR A 108 -1.75 5.43 41.85
N PHE A 109 -0.78 6.20 41.36
CA PHE A 109 -0.50 7.55 41.83
C PHE A 109 -1.60 8.56 41.43
N GLU A 110 -2.12 8.46 40.22
CA GLU A 110 -3.19 9.32 39.69
C GLU A 110 -4.54 9.07 40.38
N ALA A 111 -4.91 7.80 40.60
CA ALA A 111 -6.11 7.41 41.34
C ALA A 111 -6.07 7.82 42.83
N GLY A 112 -4.87 8.02 43.39
CA GLY A 112 -4.71 8.61 44.73
C GLY A 112 -5.01 10.12 44.80
N ILE A 113 -5.07 10.81 43.64
CA ILE A 113 -5.31 12.26 43.51
C ILE A 113 -6.80 12.56 43.31
N SER A 114 -7.46 11.77 42.46
CA SER A 114 -8.87 11.89 42.16
C SER A 114 -9.65 10.87 42.99
N GLY A 115 -10.21 11.28 44.12
CA GLY A 115 -11.12 10.41 44.89
C GLY A 115 -12.14 9.74 43.96
N GLU A 116 -12.26 8.41 44.07
CA GLU A 116 -13.23 7.52 43.41
C GLU A 116 -13.81 8.03 42.07
N GLN A 117 -13.01 8.08 41.02
CA GLN A 117 -13.55 7.90 39.67
C GLN A 117 -13.62 6.39 39.40
N VAL A 118 -14.84 5.86 39.27
CA VAL A 118 -15.08 4.53 38.72
C VAL A 118 -14.44 4.52 37.33
N ALA A 119 -13.30 3.83 37.21
CA ALA A 119 -12.59 3.72 35.94
C ALA A 119 -13.58 3.22 34.88
N GLN A 120 -13.71 3.95 33.78
CA GLN A 120 -14.53 3.46 32.68
C GLN A 120 -14.00 2.10 32.23
N PRO A 121 -14.89 1.12 31.99
CA PRO A 121 -14.46 -0.20 31.54
C PRO A 121 -13.73 -0.07 30.21
N ILE A 122 -12.61 -0.78 30.09
CA ILE A 122 -11.82 -0.85 28.85
C ILE A 122 -12.75 -1.23 27.70
N THR A 123 -12.69 -0.49 26.61
CA THR A 123 -13.46 -0.74 25.39
C THR A 123 -12.56 -1.41 24.35
N ILE A 124 -12.96 -2.60 23.91
CA ILE A 124 -12.30 -3.35 22.84
C ILE A 124 -13.09 -3.16 21.54
N GLY A 125 -12.40 -2.69 20.51
CA GLY A 125 -12.93 -2.60 19.15
C GLY A 125 -12.70 -3.88 18.36
N VAL A 126 -13.76 -4.63 18.04
CA VAL A 126 -13.68 -5.75 17.11
C VAL A 126 -13.80 -5.21 15.69
N TYR A 127 -12.71 -5.28 14.93
CA TYR A 127 -12.54 -4.51 13.70
C TYR A 127 -12.25 -5.37 12.47
N SER A 128 -12.72 -4.93 11.30
CA SER A 128 -12.39 -5.48 9.98
C SER A 128 -12.37 -4.38 8.93
N SER A 129 -11.34 -4.35 8.08
CA SER A 129 -11.26 -3.35 7.02
C SER A 129 -12.33 -3.47 5.92
N ARG A 130 -13.02 -4.60 5.82
CA ARG A 130 -13.94 -4.89 4.69
C ARG A 130 -15.42 -4.88 5.03
N ALA A 131 -15.77 -5.41 6.19
CA ALA A 131 -17.15 -5.63 6.57
C ALA A 131 -17.22 -5.78 8.08
N ASN A 132 -18.24 -5.19 8.70
CA ASN A 132 -18.41 -5.20 10.16
C ASN A 132 -18.31 -6.64 10.70
N PRO A 133 -17.42 -6.93 11.67
CA PRO A 133 -17.23 -8.29 12.18
C PRO A 133 -18.49 -8.96 12.71
N ARG A 134 -19.48 -8.19 13.16
CA ARG A 134 -20.80 -8.71 13.58
C ARG A 134 -21.47 -9.55 12.50
N VAL A 135 -21.34 -9.16 11.23
CA VAL A 135 -21.90 -9.91 10.09
C VAL A 135 -20.90 -10.88 9.46
N ALA A 136 -19.59 -10.69 9.70
CA ALA A 136 -18.54 -11.49 9.09
C ALA A 136 -18.22 -12.77 9.88
N TYR A 137 -18.40 -12.77 11.20
CA TYR A 137 -18.17 -13.93 12.05
C TYR A 137 -19.43 -14.80 12.23
N PRO A 138 -19.25 -16.10 12.53
CA PRO A 138 -20.35 -16.96 12.97
C PRO A 138 -20.99 -16.44 14.25
N GLU A 139 -22.29 -16.68 14.41
CA GLU A 139 -23.07 -16.23 15.57
C GLU A 139 -22.50 -16.77 16.88
N GLU A 140 -22.05 -18.03 16.90
CA GLU A 140 -21.48 -18.69 18.07
C GLU A 140 -20.22 -17.97 18.57
N ARG A 141 -19.42 -17.42 17.65
CA ARG A 141 -18.23 -16.64 18.00
C ARG A 141 -18.59 -15.29 18.60
N ILE A 142 -19.57 -14.62 18.00
CA ILE A 142 -20.03 -13.32 18.49
C ILE A 142 -20.61 -13.46 19.89
N ASN A 143 -21.46 -14.46 20.12
CA ASN A 143 -22.04 -14.73 21.44
C ASN A 143 -20.96 -15.05 22.48
N ALA A 144 -19.98 -15.90 22.14
CA ALA A 144 -18.85 -16.18 23.02
C ALA A 144 -18.02 -14.92 23.37
N TYR A 145 -17.86 -13.97 22.43
CA TYR A 145 -17.16 -12.70 22.71
C TYR A 145 -17.97 -11.81 23.66
N ILE A 146 -19.29 -11.71 23.46
CA ILE A 146 -20.19 -10.91 24.30
C ILE A 146 -20.21 -11.46 25.72
N GLU A 147 -20.46 -12.76 25.88
CA GLU A 147 -20.50 -13.43 27.20
C GLU A 147 -19.16 -13.25 27.95
N GLU A 148 -18.05 -13.37 27.24
CA GLU A 148 -16.73 -13.25 27.84
C GLU A 148 -16.38 -11.79 28.18
N ALA A 149 -16.80 -10.83 27.37
CA ALA A 149 -16.61 -9.41 27.67
C ALA A 149 -17.41 -8.98 28.90
N GLU A 150 -18.66 -9.46 29.04
CA GLU A 150 -19.46 -9.25 30.24
C GLU A 150 -18.78 -9.89 31.46
N ARG A 151 -18.32 -11.15 31.34
CA ARG A 151 -17.61 -11.87 32.41
C ARG A 151 -16.32 -11.16 32.86
N GLN A 152 -15.61 -10.54 31.92
CA GLN A 152 -14.36 -9.83 32.19
C GLN A 152 -14.55 -8.32 32.49
N GLY A 153 -15.77 -7.80 32.40
CA GLY A 153 -16.10 -6.40 32.71
C GLY A 153 -15.53 -5.40 31.70
N VAL A 154 -15.55 -5.72 30.40
CA VAL A 154 -15.04 -4.87 29.32
C VAL A 154 -16.13 -4.55 28.29
N GLY A 155 -16.05 -3.36 27.69
CA GLY A 155 -16.94 -2.96 26.60
C GLY A 155 -16.52 -3.59 25.28
N LEU A 156 -17.49 -3.99 24.44
CA LEU A 156 -17.25 -4.41 23.06
C LEU A 156 -18.02 -3.53 22.08
N ILE A 157 -17.32 -3.09 21.04
CA ILE A 157 -17.90 -2.41 19.89
C ILE A 157 -17.42 -3.08 18.60
N PHE A 158 -18.30 -3.19 17.61
CA PHE A 158 -18.03 -3.86 16.33
C PHE A 158 -18.15 -2.87 15.18
N PHE A 159 -17.11 -2.73 14.36
CA PHE A 159 -17.08 -1.74 13.29
C PHE A 159 -16.15 -2.12 12.13
N SER A 160 -16.33 -1.45 11.01
CA SER A 160 -15.51 -1.56 9.80
C SER A 160 -14.84 -0.25 9.43
N SER A 161 -14.02 -0.23 8.38
CA SER A 161 -13.40 1.03 7.91
C SER A 161 -14.44 2.10 7.55
N ASP A 162 -15.61 1.70 7.04
CA ASP A 162 -16.66 2.62 6.60
C ASP A 162 -17.40 3.30 7.76
N ASP A 163 -17.23 2.78 8.98
CA ASP A 163 -17.89 3.26 10.19
C ASP A 163 -17.04 4.29 10.96
N VAL A 164 -15.81 4.58 10.51
CA VAL A 164 -14.82 5.38 11.24
C VAL A 164 -14.71 6.78 10.64
N ASP A 165 -14.96 7.78 11.48
CA ASP A 165 -14.60 9.17 11.23
C ASP A 165 -13.25 9.46 11.90
N VAL A 166 -12.19 9.53 11.09
CA VAL A 166 -10.83 9.71 11.60
C VAL A 166 -10.59 11.15 12.07
N GLU A 167 -11.18 12.13 11.40
CA GLU A 167 -10.99 13.56 11.71
C GLU A 167 -11.59 13.89 13.08
N ASN A 168 -12.82 13.41 13.34
CA ASN A 168 -13.52 13.64 14.60
C ASN A 168 -13.23 12.58 15.67
N ARG A 169 -12.41 11.57 15.36
CA ARG A 169 -12.09 10.43 16.24
C ARG A 169 -13.34 9.69 16.76
N GLN A 170 -14.33 9.51 15.89
CA GLN A 170 -15.61 8.87 16.21
C GLN A 170 -15.85 7.61 15.37
N ILE A 171 -16.64 6.69 15.91
CA ILE A 171 -17.00 5.42 15.28
C ILE A 171 -18.51 5.19 15.43
N LYS A 172 -19.18 4.93 14.31
CA LYS A 172 -20.57 4.45 14.29
C LYS A 172 -20.60 2.93 14.46
N ALA A 173 -20.49 2.47 15.70
CA ALA A 173 -20.30 1.06 15.99
C ALA A 173 -21.60 0.32 16.34
N ASP A 174 -21.61 -0.99 16.08
CA ASP A 174 -22.60 -1.91 16.63
C ASP A 174 -22.15 -2.35 18.04
N ALA A 175 -23.01 -2.22 19.04
CA ALA A 175 -22.77 -2.66 20.41
C ALA A 175 -23.94 -3.52 20.92
N PHE A 176 -23.66 -4.50 21.77
CA PHE A 176 -24.70 -5.32 22.42
C PHE A 176 -24.94 -4.78 23.83
N LYS A 177 -26.13 -4.21 24.05
CA LYS A 177 -26.56 -3.61 25.33
C LYS A 177 -28.01 -3.99 25.60
N ASP A 178 -28.34 -4.24 26.87
CA ASP A 178 -29.70 -4.60 27.29
C ASP A 178 -30.30 -5.78 26.51
N ASN A 179 -29.47 -6.79 26.23
CA ASN A 179 -29.79 -7.95 25.41
C ASN A 179 -30.24 -7.63 23.97
N GLN A 180 -29.86 -6.47 23.43
CA GLN A 180 -30.18 -6.06 22.07
C GLN A 180 -28.97 -5.41 21.37
N TRP A 181 -28.94 -5.53 20.05
CA TRP A 181 -27.97 -4.83 19.22
C TRP A 181 -28.42 -3.39 18.98
N GLN A 182 -27.52 -2.44 19.24
CA GLN A 182 -27.76 -1.01 19.06
C GLN A 182 -26.60 -0.41 18.27
N LYS A 183 -26.92 0.53 17.38
CA LYS A 183 -25.91 1.41 16.77
C LYS A 183 -25.65 2.58 17.70
N ILE A 184 -24.38 2.84 17.97
CA ILE A 184 -23.94 3.92 18.85
C ILE A 184 -22.84 4.73 18.18
N ASP A 185 -22.78 6.02 18.47
CA ASP A 185 -21.58 6.82 18.25
C ASP A 185 -20.65 6.60 19.46
N ALA A 186 -19.44 6.12 19.20
CA ALA A 186 -18.44 5.83 20.22
C ALA A 186 -17.12 6.53 19.87
N PRO A 187 -16.33 6.95 20.88
CA PRO A 187 -14.95 7.34 20.64
C PRO A 187 -14.11 6.14 20.18
N PHE A 188 -12.87 6.39 19.78
CA PHE A 188 -11.91 5.32 19.52
C PHE A 188 -11.75 4.38 20.73
N PRO A 189 -11.71 3.05 20.52
CA PRO A 189 -11.56 2.07 21.59
C PRO A 189 -10.14 2.11 22.16
N ASP A 190 -9.96 1.58 23.38
CA ASP A 190 -8.64 1.48 24.02
C ASP A 190 -7.71 0.48 23.31
N VAL A 191 -8.29 -0.50 22.60
CA VAL A 191 -7.56 -1.52 21.83
C VAL A 191 -8.42 -2.05 20.70
N ILE A 192 -7.77 -2.37 19.58
CA ILE A 192 -8.42 -3.00 18.43
C ILE A 192 -8.06 -4.50 18.35
N ASN A 193 -9.09 -5.35 18.45
CA ASN A 193 -9.04 -6.75 18.07
C ASN A 193 -9.43 -6.89 16.59
N ASN A 194 -8.44 -6.83 15.70
CA ASN A 194 -8.66 -6.89 14.26
C ASN A 194 -8.79 -8.33 13.75
N ILE A 195 -9.78 -8.56 12.90
CA ILE A 195 -10.00 -9.87 12.27
C ILE A 195 -9.26 -9.93 10.92
N SER A 196 -8.80 -11.12 10.54
CA SER A 196 -8.16 -11.36 9.24
C SER A 196 -6.98 -10.41 8.94
N PRO A 197 -5.94 -10.34 9.79
CA PRO A 197 -4.80 -9.45 9.61
C PRO A 197 -4.21 -9.59 8.20
N SER A 198 -3.91 -8.46 7.58
CA SER A 198 -3.36 -8.37 6.23
C SER A 198 -2.03 -7.63 6.23
N SER A 199 -1.20 -7.87 5.22
CA SER A 199 0.05 -7.12 5.02
C SER A 199 -0.26 -5.64 4.86
N ARG A 200 0.65 -4.76 5.27
CA ARG A 200 0.53 -3.29 5.19
C ARG A 200 0.02 -2.76 3.85
N ILE A 201 0.50 -3.32 2.73
CA ILE A 201 0.09 -2.92 1.36
C ILE A 201 -1.40 -3.21 1.08
N GLN A 202 -2.02 -4.13 1.83
CA GLN A 202 -3.42 -4.51 1.70
C GLN A 202 -4.31 -3.87 2.78
N GLN A 203 -3.73 -3.17 3.76
CA GLN A 203 -4.49 -2.49 4.82
C GLN A 203 -5.24 -1.30 4.20
N SER A 204 -6.47 -1.06 4.66
CA SER A 204 -7.21 0.14 4.25
C SER A 204 -6.50 1.39 4.78
N ARG A 205 -6.79 2.54 4.18
CA ARG A 205 -6.37 3.85 4.71
C ARG A 205 -6.73 3.99 6.18
N VAL A 206 -7.99 3.73 6.51
CA VAL A 206 -8.52 3.83 7.88
C VAL A 206 -7.75 2.92 8.82
N GLU A 207 -7.47 1.66 8.44
CA GLU A 207 -6.67 0.76 9.29
C GLU A 207 -5.27 1.31 9.54
N ARG A 208 -4.61 1.87 8.52
CA ARG A 208 -3.26 2.46 8.68
C ARG A 208 -3.29 3.63 9.65
N LYS A 209 -4.29 4.52 9.56
CA LYS A 209 -4.46 5.64 10.50
C LYS A 209 -4.72 5.14 11.91
N LEU A 210 -5.66 4.21 12.10
CA LEU A 210 -5.94 3.62 13.41
C LEU A 210 -4.70 2.94 14.02
N ARG A 211 -3.89 2.23 13.22
CA ARG A 211 -2.66 1.58 13.70
C ARG A 211 -1.56 2.54 14.14
N ARG A 212 -1.62 3.82 13.77
CA ARG A 212 -0.70 4.87 14.24
C ARG A 212 -1.04 5.34 15.65
N GLU A 213 -2.31 5.24 16.03
CA GLU A 213 -2.82 5.85 17.26
C GLU A 213 -3.28 4.84 18.30
N LEU A 214 -3.73 3.67 17.88
CA LEU A 214 -4.36 2.67 18.72
C LEU A 214 -3.58 1.36 18.70
N PRO A 215 -3.52 0.64 19.83
CA PRO A 215 -2.89 -0.66 19.88
C PRO A 215 -3.78 -1.70 19.18
N PHE A 216 -3.15 -2.58 18.40
CA PHE A 216 -3.80 -3.70 17.72
C PHE A 216 -3.34 -5.03 18.32
N THR A 217 -4.22 -6.03 18.37
CA THR A 217 -3.85 -7.36 18.88
C THR A 217 -3.14 -8.21 17.82
N SER A 218 -3.55 -8.16 16.54
CA SER A 218 -3.15 -9.14 15.54
C SER A 218 -2.43 -8.57 14.31
N PHE A 219 -1.35 -9.24 13.90
CA PHE A 219 -0.44 -8.83 12.82
C PHE A 219 -0.17 -9.95 11.82
N TYR A 220 0.12 -9.58 10.57
CA TYR A 220 0.27 -10.54 9.47
C TYR A 220 1.53 -11.41 9.62
N VAL A 221 1.34 -12.74 9.57
CA VAL A 221 2.42 -13.75 9.66
C VAL A 221 3.07 -14.06 8.32
N GLY A 222 2.45 -13.70 7.21
CA GLY A 222 2.94 -14.03 5.87
C GLY A 222 2.12 -15.10 5.17
N ASN A 223 2.32 -15.22 3.86
CA ASN A 223 1.65 -16.23 3.03
C ASN A 223 2.40 -17.58 3.03
N LYS A 224 1.84 -18.55 2.31
CA LYS A 224 2.34 -19.93 2.13
C LYS A 224 3.79 -20.04 1.62
N TYR A 225 4.36 -18.96 1.10
CA TYR A 225 5.75 -18.90 0.67
C TYR A 225 6.62 -18.04 1.60
N HIS A 226 6.14 -16.86 1.99
CA HIS A 226 6.93 -15.89 2.75
C HIS A 226 7.29 -16.41 4.14
N LEU A 227 6.35 -17.04 4.85
CA LEU A 227 6.60 -17.57 6.19
C LEU A 227 7.63 -18.72 6.16
N PRO A 228 7.49 -19.77 5.32
CA PRO A 228 8.55 -20.78 5.17
C PRO A 228 9.91 -20.19 4.79
N LYS A 229 9.96 -19.22 3.88
CA LYS A 229 11.21 -18.52 3.51
C LYS A 229 11.84 -17.83 4.72
N LYS A 230 11.04 -17.20 5.58
CA LYS A 230 11.49 -16.55 6.81
C LYS A 230 12.03 -17.57 7.82
N LEU A 231 11.35 -18.71 8.01
CA LEU A 231 11.83 -19.80 8.86
C LEU A 231 13.18 -20.36 8.39
N VAL A 232 13.36 -20.58 7.07
CA VAL A 232 14.65 -21.01 6.49
C VAL A 232 15.77 -20.00 6.79
N LYS A 233 15.48 -18.69 6.75
CA LYS A 233 16.47 -17.63 7.06
C LYS A 233 16.99 -17.76 8.51
N TYR A 234 16.14 -18.10 9.47
CA TYR A 234 16.51 -18.21 10.89
C TYR A 234 16.90 -19.63 11.34
N ARG A 235 16.76 -20.63 10.47
CA ARG A 235 17.22 -22.04 10.58
C ARG A 235 16.70 -22.88 11.75
N LYS A 236 16.23 -22.31 12.87
CA LYS A 236 15.88 -23.06 14.10
C LYS A 236 14.85 -24.17 13.91
N TYR A 237 13.82 -23.93 13.09
CA TYR A 237 12.74 -24.89 12.81
C TYR A 237 12.57 -25.17 11.31
N ALA A 238 13.61 -24.92 10.52
CA ALA A 238 13.56 -25.12 9.07
C ALA A 238 13.32 -26.60 8.69
N ASP A 239 13.81 -27.53 9.50
CA ASP A 239 13.72 -28.98 9.24
C ASP A 239 12.30 -29.56 9.39
N LEU A 240 11.38 -28.80 9.99
CA LEU A 240 9.95 -29.12 10.04
C LEU A 240 9.26 -28.85 8.71
N LEU A 241 9.82 -27.98 7.87
CA LEU A 241 9.16 -27.56 6.63
C LEU A 241 9.14 -28.70 5.62
N VAL A 242 7.96 -28.93 5.06
CA VAL A 242 7.81 -29.77 3.88
C VAL A 242 8.63 -29.16 2.73
N PRO A 243 9.53 -29.92 2.06
CA PRO A 243 10.30 -29.41 0.93
C PRO A 243 9.41 -28.70 -0.10
N PHE A 244 9.82 -27.52 -0.55
CA PHE A 244 9.02 -26.69 -1.44
C PHE A 244 9.84 -25.84 -2.42
N LYS A 245 9.25 -25.50 -3.57
CA LYS A 245 9.78 -24.52 -4.53
C LYS A 245 8.66 -23.64 -5.11
N VAL A 246 8.99 -22.44 -5.57
CA VAL A 246 8.07 -21.60 -6.36
C VAL A 246 8.09 -22.08 -7.80
N CYS A 247 6.91 -22.24 -8.40
CA CYS A 247 6.75 -22.63 -9.80
C CYS A 247 7.07 -21.44 -10.72
N LYS A 248 8.36 -21.24 -11.02
CA LYS A 248 8.84 -20.13 -11.87
C LYS A 248 8.74 -20.46 -13.37
N ASN A 249 9.04 -21.71 -13.71
CA ASN A 249 9.00 -22.25 -15.05
C ASN A 249 8.84 -23.77 -14.96
N GLU A 250 8.68 -24.41 -16.11
CA GLU A 250 8.43 -25.84 -16.19
C GLU A 250 9.62 -26.70 -15.74
N ASN A 251 10.87 -26.27 -16.03
CA ASN A 251 12.08 -26.99 -15.62
C ASN A 251 12.15 -27.14 -14.09
N VAL A 252 11.89 -26.06 -13.34
CA VAL A 252 11.88 -26.09 -11.86
C VAL A 252 10.87 -27.11 -11.32
N ILE A 253 9.73 -27.27 -12.00
CA ILE A 253 8.69 -28.24 -11.64
C ILE A 253 9.19 -29.66 -11.90
N HIS A 254 9.70 -29.94 -13.10
CA HIS A 254 10.21 -31.27 -13.44
C HIS A 254 11.38 -31.68 -12.56
N ASP A 255 12.34 -30.80 -12.30
CA ASP A 255 13.47 -31.05 -11.41
C ASP A 255 12.99 -31.43 -10.01
N PHE A 256 12.02 -30.68 -9.46
CA PHE A 256 11.46 -31.00 -8.15
C PHE A 256 10.73 -32.35 -8.13
N MET A 257 10.06 -32.73 -9.23
CA MET A 257 9.38 -34.02 -9.37
C MET A 257 10.32 -35.19 -9.65
N GLN A 258 11.58 -34.97 -10.03
CA GLN A 258 12.58 -36.04 -10.13
C GLN A 258 12.92 -36.58 -8.74
N ASP A 259 13.09 -35.67 -7.77
CA ASP A 259 13.41 -36.01 -6.38
C ASP A 259 12.17 -36.44 -5.58
N ASN A 260 10.96 -36.14 -6.07
CA ASN A 260 9.71 -36.31 -5.34
C ASN A 260 8.64 -37.00 -6.21
N LYS A 261 8.35 -38.28 -5.94
CA LYS A 261 7.36 -39.07 -6.71
C LYS A 261 5.94 -38.51 -6.68
N ILE A 262 5.53 -37.99 -5.52
CA ILE A 262 4.21 -37.38 -5.30
C ILE A 262 4.43 -35.95 -4.80
N VAL A 263 3.79 -35.00 -5.47
CA VAL A 263 3.89 -33.57 -5.18
C VAL A 263 2.53 -32.92 -5.07
N VAL A 264 2.49 -31.76 -4.40
CA VAL A 264 1.30 -30.95 -4.22
C VAL A 264 1.55 -29.56 -4.79
N PHE A 265 0.73 -29.13 -5.73
CA PHE A 265 0.68 -27.75 -6.19
C PHE A 265 -0.32 -26.97 -5.35
N LYS A 266 0.13 -25.85 -4.78
CA LYS A 266 -0.71 -24.95 -3.97
C LYS A 266 -0.61 -23.53 -4.51
N PRO A 267 -1.71 -22.78 -4.62
CA PRO A 267 -1.64 -21.36 -4.93
C PRO A 267 -0.98 -20.63 -3.74
N ILE A 268 -0.06 -19.71 -4.04
CA ILE A 268 0.64 -18.91 -3.02
C ILE A 268 -0.36 -17.97 -2.32
N MET A 269 -1.31 -17.43 -3.08
CA MET A 269 -2.43 -16.63 -2.58
C MET A 269 -3.72 -17.43 -2.79
N GLY A 270 -4.36 -17.86 -1.70
CA GLY A 270 -5.61 -18.62 -1.76
C GLY A 270 -5.99 -19.23 -0.41
N ARG A 271 -7.30 -19.40 -0.16
CA ARG A 271 -7.88 -19.91 1.11
C ARG A 271 -8.66 -21.22 0.87
N ARG A 272 -9.00 -21.94 1.95
CA ARG A 272 -9.94 -23.09 1.97
C ARG A 272 -9.57 -24.34 1.16
N GLY A 273 -8.33 -24.45 0.68
CA GLY A 273 -7.86 -25.64 -0.04
C GLY A 273 -8.41 -25.78 -1.47
N GLU A 274 -8.81 -24.66 -2.07
CA GLU A 274 -9.19 -24.59 -3.49
C GLU A 274 -7.95 -24.54 -4.39
N ASN A 275 -8.09 -25.07 -5.61
CA ASN A 275 -7.04 -25.13 -6.63
C ASN A 275 -5.74 -25.80 -6.15
N ILE A 276 -5.87 -26.81 -5.27
CA ILE A 276 -4.77 -27.68 -4.86
C ILE A 276 -4.77 -28.91 -5.74
N PHE A 277 -3.64 -29.20 -6.37
CA PHE A 277 -3.48 -30.36 -7.24
C PHE A 277 -2.44 -31.32 -6.68
N PHE A 278 -2.79 -32.60 -6.59
CA PHE A 278 -1.83 -33.65 -6.27
C PHE A 278 -1.36 -34.27 -7.57
N VAL A 279 -0.06 -34.42 -7.73
CA VAL A 279 0.50 -35.01 -8.94
C VAL A 279 1.45 -36.13 -8.58
N GLU A 280 1.20 -37.32 -9.14
CA GLU A 280 2.08 -38.47 -9.05
C GLU A 280 2.68 -38.78 -10.42
N LYS A 281 4.01 -38.90 -10.47
CA LYS A 281 4.72 -39.33 -11.67
C LYS A 281 4.77 -40.87 -11.72
N ARG A 282 4.14 -41.46 -12.74
CA ARG A 282 4.11 -42.91 -13.00
C ARG A 282 4.79 -43.21 -14.33
N GLY A 283 6.12 -43.31 -14.32
CA GLY A 283 6.93 -43.45 -15.54
C GLY A 283 6.81 -42.22 -16.43
N ASN A 284 6.30 -42.39 -17.66
CA ASN A 284 6.08 -41.31 -18.63
C ASN A 284 4.68 -40.66 -18.56
N ARG A 285 3.90 -41.00 -17.54
CA ARG A 285 2.55 -40.47 -17.30
C ARG A 285 2.47 -39.75 -15.95
N TYR A 286 1.56 -38.80 -15.88
CA TYR A 286 1.31 -37.98 -14.69
C TYR A 286 -0.15 -38.16 -14.28
N SER A 287 -0.39 -38.70 -13.09
CA SER A 287 -1.72 -38.64 -12.49
C SER A 287 -1.89 -37.30 -11.80
N VAL A 288 -2.83 -36.49 -12.25
CA VAL A 288 -3.20 -35.20 -11.64
C VAL A 288 -4.56 -35.39 -10.97
N LEU A 289 -4.59 -35.29 -9.66
CA LEU A 289 -5.83 -35.28 -8.88
C LEU A 289 -6.20 -33.84 -8.53
N ASP A 290 -7.35 -33.41 -9.03
CA ASP A 290 -8.05 -32.20 -8.60
C ASP A 290 -9.27 -32.60 -7.79
N GLN A 291 -9.19 -32.44 -6.48
CA GLN A 291 -10.23 -32.84 -5.52
C GLN A 291 -10.57 -34.34 -5.62
N LYS A 292 -11.68 -34.69 -6.30
CA LYS A 292 -12.14 -36.07 -6.53
C LYS A 292 -11.95 -36.54 -7.97
N LYS A 293 -11.48 -35.66 -8.87
CA LYS A 293 -11.30 -35.95 -10.29
C LYS A 293 -9.83 -36.26 -10.56
N GLU A 294 -9.56 -37.52 -10.87
CA GLU A 294 -8.24 -37.95 -11.32
C GLU A 294 -8.19 -37.91 -12.85
N GLN A 295 -7.15 -37.28 -13.39
CA GLN A 295 -6.84 -37.32 -14.82
C GLN A 295 -5.43 -37.87 -15.01
N VAL A 296 -5.24 -38.77 -15.97
CA VAL A 296 -3.92 -39.30 -16.33
C VAL A 296 -3.46 -38.63 -17.62
N LEU A 297 -2.36 -37.88 -17.55
CA LEU A 297 -1.81 -37.12 -18.65
C LEU A 297 -0.51 -37.74 -19.15
N GLY A 298 -0.32 -37.75 -20.47
CA GLY A 298 0.99 -37.96 -21.08
C GLY A 298 1.88 -36.73 -20.91
N THR A 299 3.16 -36.85 -21.27
CA THR A 299 4.15 -35.78 -21.04
C THR A 299 3.78 -34.44 -21.72
N GLU A 300 3.37 -34.46 -23.00
CA GLU A 300 2.95 -33.24 -23.72
C GLU A 300 1.74 -32.57 -23.07
N LYS A 301 0.68 -33.34 -22.79
CA LYS A 301 -0.54 -32.82 -22.14
C LYS A 301 -0.29 -32.29 -20.73
N PHE A 302 0.65 -32.89 -20.00
CA PHE A 302 1.04 -32.39 -18.68
C PHE A 302 1.78 -31.06 -18.78
N SER A 303 2.67 -30.91 -19.77
CA SER A 303 3.37 -29.64 -20.06
C SER A 303 2.37 -28.53 -20.40
N GLU A 304 1.37 -28.84 -21.24
CA GLU A 304 0.27 -27.92 -21.53
C GLU A 304 -0.53 -27.53 -20.27
N TRP A 305 -0.84 -28.52 -19.42
CA TRP A 305 -1.55 -28.26 -18.16
C TRP A 305 -0.74 -27.36 -17.22
N ILE A 306 0.58 -27.58 -17.10
CA ILE A 306 1.47 -26.68 -16.35
C ILE A 306 1.38 -25.26 -16.91
N SER A 307 1.51 -25.09 -18.23
CA SER A 307 1.47 -23.76 -18.85
C SER A 307 0.12 -23.06 -18.66
N LYS A 308 -0.99 -23.78 -18.79
CA LYS A 308 -2.35 -23.21 -18.78
C LYS A 308 -2.92 -23.01 -17.37
N VAL A 309 -2.47 -23.79 -16.39
CA VAL A 309 -3.01 -23.79 -15.02
C VAL A 309 -2.00 -23.22 -14.03
N ILE A 310 -0.81 -23.84 -13.94
CA ILE A 310 0.18 -23.52 -12.90
C ILE A 310 0.97 -22.25 -13.23
N LEU A 311 1.34 -22.05 -14.49
CA LEU A 311 2.19 -20.95 -14.95
C LEU A 311 1.42 -19.83 -15.68
N LYS A 312 0.08 -19.91 -15.74
CA LYS A 312 -0.77 -18.89 -16.37
C LYS A 312 -0.47 -17.48 -15.84
N ASN A 313 -0.31 -17.37 -14.52
CA ASN A 313 0.13 -16.17 -13.83
C ASN A 313 1.51 -16.45 -13.21
N ARG A 314 2.50 -15.61 -13.51
CA ARG A 314 3.87 -15.78 -12.99
C ARG A 314 3.88 -15.85 -11.46
N ASN A 315 4.64 -16.81 -10.92
CA ASN A 315 4.85 -17.00 -9.48
C ASN A 315 3.56 -17.13 -8.65
N SER A 316 2.47 -17.64 -9.24
CA SER A 316 1.19 -17.78 -8.53
C SER A 316 1.06 -19.10 -7.75
N TYR A 317 1.88 -20.09 -8.08
CA TYR A 317 1.88 -21.42 -7.47
C TYR A 317 3.24 -21.79 -6.84
N MET A 318 3.16 -22.65 -5.83
CA MET A 318 4.29 -23.39 -5.28
C MET A 318 4.05 -24.91 -5.44
N ILE A 319 5.15 -25.65 -5.54
CA ILE A 319 5.19 -27.11 -5.52
C ILE A 319 5.79 -27.56 -4.19
N GLN A 320 5.17 -28.56 -3.54
CA GLN A 320 5.61 -29.15 -2.28
C GLN A 320 5.70 -30.67 -2.38
N HIS A 321 6.59 -31.29 -1.62
CA HIS A 321 6.57 -32.74 -1.43
C HIS A 321 5.27 -33.17 -0.72
N TYR A 322 4.69 -34.29 -1.10
CA TYR A 322 3.55 -34.85 -0.38
C TYR A 322 4.03 -35.66 0.84
N ILE A 323 3.64 -35.24 2.05
CA ILE A 323 3.91 -36.01 3.28
C ILE A 323 2.80 -37.04 3.46
N GLN A 324 3.19 -38.31 3.63
CA GLN A 324 2.26 -39.40 3.86
C GLN A 324 1.90 -39.51 5.35
N ALA A 325 1.10 -38.57 5.86
CA ALA A 325 0.50 -38.66 7.18
C ALA A 325 -0.89 -39.29 7.05
N ARG A 326 -0.97 -40.62 7.21
CA ARG A 326 -2.21 -41.39 7.14
C ARG A 326 -2.36 -42.30 8.35
N THR A 327 -3.59 -42.51 8.81
CA THR A 327 -3.90 -43.49 9.85
C THR A 327 -3.65 -44.92 9.34
N LYS A 328 -3.62 -45.91 10.24
CA LYS A 328 -3.55 -47.35 9.92
C LYS A 328 -4.68 -47.80 8.98
N GLU A 329 -5.83 -47.14 9.03
CA GLU A 329 -6.99 -47.37 8.18
C GLU A 329 -6.87 -46.67 6.81
N GLY A 330 -5.80 -45.89 6.60
CA GLY A 330 -5.48 -45.20 5.37
C GLY A 330 -6.09 -43.80 5.26
N GLU A 331 -6.61 -43.22 6.33
CA GLU A 331 -7.23 -41.89 6.32
C GLU A 331 -6.17 -40.77 6.47
N PRO A 332 -6.17 -39.71 5.64
CA PRO A 332 -5.21 -38.62 5.80
C PRO A 332 -5.51 -37.83 7.07
N TYR A 333 -4.48 -37.48 7.84
CA TYR A 333 -4.67 -36.66 9.04
C TYR A 333 -3.60 -35.57 9.19
N ASP A 334 -3.98 -34.52 9.92
CA ASP A 334 -3.07 -33.56 10.52
C ASP A 334 -3.52 -33.23 11.95
N ILE A 335 -2.66 -32.62 12.73
CA ILE A 335 -2.89 -32.21 14.11
C ILE A 335 -2.90 -30.69 14.14
N ARG A 336 -4.06 -30.11 14.43
CA ARG A 336 -4.24 -28.68 14.62
C ARG A 336 -3.87 -28.34 16.07
N ALA A 337 -2.82 -27.55 16.25
CA ALA A 337 -2.53 -26.90 17.52
C ALA A 337 -2.96 -25.42 17.43
N HIS A 338 -3.97 -25.06 18.21
CA HIS A 338 -4.46 -23.70 18.37
C HIS A 338 -3.82 -23.07 19.62
N VAL A 339 -3.08 -21.99 19.42
CA VAL A 339 -2.32 -21.31 20.48
C VAL A 339 -2.67 -19.83 20.51
N GLN A 340 -2.78 -19.28 21.71
CA GLN A 340 -3.11 -17.87 21.93
C GLN A 340 -2.27 -17.29 23.05
N LYS A 341 -2.02 -15.98 23.02
CA LYS A 341 -1.61 -15.24 24.20
C LYS A 341 -2.78 -15.13 25.18
N ASN A 342 -2.49 -15.29 26.46
CA ASN A 342 -3.47 -15.14 27.53
C ASN A 342 -3.47 -13.71 28.11
N GLY A 343 -4.25 -13.47 29.17
CA GLY A 343 -4.31 -12.18 29.87
C GLY A 343 -3.02 -11.73 30.58
N GLU A 344 -1.95 -12.53 30.53
CA GLU A 344 -0.61 -12.15 30.99
C GLU A 344 0.36 -11.91 29.81
N GLY A 345 -0.14 -11.93 28.57
CA GLY A 345 0.67 -11.83 27.36
C GLY A 345 1.49 -13.11 27.04
N LYS A 346 1.26 -14.22 27.75
CA LYS A 346 2.02 -15.47 27.56
C LYS A 346 1.32 -16.42 26.60
N TRP A 347 2.10 -17.05 25.72
CA TRP A 347 1.63 -18.10 24.82
C TRP A 347 1.21 -19.36 25.58
N GLN A 348 0.00 -19.83 25.30
CA GLN A 348 -0.53 -21.10 25.79
C GLN A 348 -1.25 -21.88 24.68
N LEU A 349 -1.43 -23.18 24.91
CA LEU A 349 -2.19 -24.06 24.02
C LEU A 349 -3.66 -23.96 24.39
N THR A 350 -4.46 -23.31 23.54
CA THR A 350 -5.91 -23.22 23.74
C THR A 350 -6.55 -24.57 23.45
N ARG A 351 -6.22 -25.17 22.31
CA ARG A 351 -6.79 -26.46 21.89
C ARG A 351 -5.81 -27.22 21.01
N ILE A 352 -5.73 -28.54 21.17
CA ILE A 352 -5.06 -29.42 20.22
C ILE A 352 -5.99 -30.56 19.84
N TYR A 353 -6.13 -30.81 18.54
CA TYR A 353 -7.01 -31.86 18.04
C TYR A 353 -6.59 -32.34 16.66
N PRO A 354 -6.76 -33.63 16.37
CA PRO A 354 -6.55 -34.17 15.04
C PRO A 354 -7.70 -33.81 14.11
N ARG A 355 -7.38 -33.58 12.84
CA ARG A 355 -8.32 -33.47 11.73
C ARG A 355 -8.08 -34.66 10.83
N ILE A 356 -9.09 -35.50 10.67
CA ILE A 356 -8.99 -36.74 9.90
C ILE A 356 -9.93 -36.64 8.70
N GLY A 357 -9.37 -36.74 7.50
CA GLY A 357 -10.12 -36.71 6.25
C GLY A 357 -10.70 -38.08 5.91
N ASN A 358 -11.59 -38.10 4.93
CA ASN A 358 -12.10 -39.36 4.39
C ASN A 358 -10.97 -40.19 3.77
N ARG A 359 -11.00 -41.52 3.90
CA ARG A 359 -10.06 -42.47 3.26
C ARG A 359 -9.86 -42.25 1.75
N GLN A 360 -10.89 -41.83 1.03
CA GLN A 360 -10.85 -41.50 -0.41
C GLN A 360 -10.28 -40.11 -0.71
N SER A 361 -10.04 -39.29 0.33
CA SER A 361 -9.43 -37.97 0.23
C SER A 361 -7.90 -38.07 0.36
N ILE A 362 -7.23 -37.05 -0.17
CA ILE A 362 -5.81 -36.79 0.09
C ILE A 362 -5.62 -35.67 1.13
N LEU A 363 -6.67 -34.90 1.41
CA LEU A 363 -6.67 -33.82 2.40
C LEU A 363 -7.44 -34.25 3.66
N SER A 364 -6.92 -33.85 4.81
CA SER A 364 -7.47 -34.00 6.17
C SER A 364 -8.58 -32.98 6.53
N ASN A 365 -9.22 -32.37 5.53
CA ASN A 365 -10.08 -31.21 5.73
C ASN A 365 -11.48 -31.61 6.25
N ILE A 366 -11.85 -31.11 7.45
CA ILE A 366 -13.15 -31.36 8.10
C ILE A 366 -14.33 -30.92 7.22
N SER A 367 -14.21 -29.74 6.58
CA SER A 367 -15.27 -29.15 5.75
C SER A 367 -15.71 -29.99 4.54
N ARG A 368 -15.01 -31.09 4.24
CA ARG A 368 -15.30 -31.99 3.11
C ARG A 368 -15.65 -33.41 3.56
N GLY A 369 -16.30 -33.55 4.72
CA GLY A 369 -16.72 -34.83 5.29
C GLY A 369 -15.63 -35.53 6.09
N GLY A 370 -14.64 -34.76 6.58
CA GLY A 370 -13.70 -35.23 7.59
C GLY A 370 -14.29 -35.09 9.00
N ARG A 371 -13.55 -35.55 10.01
CA ARG A 371 -13.93 -35.48 11.42
C ARG A 371 -12.78 -34.94 12.28
N THR A 372 -13.12 -34.55 13.50
CA THR A 372 -12.15 -34.42 14.58
C THR A 372 -12.25 -35.64 15.48
N ASP A 373 -11.15 -35.98 16.16
CA ASP A 373 -11.10 -37.08 17.12
C ASP A 373 -10.44 -36.63 18.43
N ASN A 374 -10.36 -37.51 19.42
CA ASN A 374 -9.55 -37.27 20.61
C ASN A 374 -8.06 -37.42 20.27
N PHE A 375 -7.28 -36.39 20.60
CA PHE A 375 -5.86 -36.32 20.32
C PHE A 375 -5.05 -37.48 20.91
N GLU A 376 -5.30 -37.85 22.17
CA GLU A 376 -4.58 -38.94 22.84
C GLU A 376 -4.98 -40.30 22.28
N VAL A 377 -6.26 -40.48 21.96
CA VAL A 377 -6.77 -41.72 21.35
C VAL A 377 -6.10 -41.95 19.99
N LEU A 378 -6.08 -40.93 19.12
CA LEU A 378 -5.42 -41.06 17.83
C LEU A 378 -3.94 -41.45 18.00
N LEU A 379 -3.18 -40.75 18.84
CA LEU A 379 -1.76 -41.03 19.00
C LEU A 379 -1.50 -42.45 19.53
N LYS A 380 -2.33 -42.90 20.48
CA LYS A 380 -2.26 -44.28 20.99
C LYS A 380 -2.59 -45.31 19.92
N GLU A 381 -3.59 -45.06 19.09
CA GLU A 381 -3.97 -45.97 17.99
C GLU A 381 -2.89 -46.04 16.92
N GLN A 382 -2.30 -44.91 16.54
CA GLN A 382 -1.31 -44.85 15.46
C GLN A 382 0.08 -45.33 15.93
N PHE A 383 0.53 -44.91 17.11
CA PHE A 383 1.92 -45.11 17.58
C PHE A 383 2.05 -46.01 18.82
N GLY A 384 0.95 -46.54 19.36
CA GLY A 384 1.00 -47.46 20.49
C GLY A 384 1.54 -46.82 21.76
N LYS A 385 2.59 -47.41 22.34
CA LYS A 385 3.22 -46.93 23.59
C LYS A 385 3.91 -45.57 23.42
N ASP A 386 4.45 -45.31 22.23
CA ASP A 386 5.17 -44.07 21.92
C ASP A 386 4.21 -42.89 21.72
N GLY A 387 2.91 -43.15 21.56
CA GLY A 387 1.89 -42.12 21.35
C GLY A 387 1.87 -41.05 22.46
N LEU A 388 2.06 -41.45 23.73
CA LEU A 388 2.15 -40.51 24.85
C LEU A 388 3.37 -39.58 24.73
N GLN A 389 4.53 -40.12 24.35
CA GLN A 389 5.74 -39.34 24.15
C GLN A 389 5.57 -38.35 22.99
N TYR A 390 5.05 -38.82 21.85
CA TYR A 390 4.76 -37.94 20.71
C TYR A 390 3.74 -36.86 21.04
N GLY A 391 2.78 -37.15 21.93
CA GLY A 391 1.80 -36.19 22.44
C GLY A 391 2.45 -35.03 23.21
N GLU A 392 3.40 -35.33 24.10
CA GLU A 392 4.14 -34.30 24.82
C GLU A 392 5.11 -33.52 23.92
N GLU A 393 5.78 -34.22 23.00
CA GLU A 393 6.71 -33.60 22.05
C GLU A 393 5.99 -32.60 21.12
N ILE A 394 4.82 -32.94 20.57
CA ILE A 394 4.11 -32.05 19.66
C ILE A 394 3.48 -30.85 20.38
N ARG A 395 3.04 -31.01 21.64
CA ARG A 395 2.58 -29.88 22.48
C ARG A 395 3.71 -28.88 22.74
N LYS A 396 4.87 -29.40 23.16
CA LYS A 396 6.07 -28.59 23.38
C LYS A 396 6.51 -27.91 22.09
N LEU A 397 6.56 -28.66 20.99
CA LEU A 397 6.88 -28.14 19.67
C LEU A 397 5.94 -27.00 19.25
N ALA A 398 4.63 -27.15 19.46
CA ALA A 398 3.65 -26.12 19.12
C ALA A 398 3.94 -24.80 19.84
N ILE A 399 4.22 -24.84 21.15
CA ILE A 399 4.55 -23.64 21.93
C ILE A 399 5.91 -23.06 21.53
N ASP A 400 6.92 -23.90 21.37
CA ASP A 400 8.29 -23.46 21.08
C ASP A 400 8.43 -22.91 19.64
N LEU A 401 7.71 -23.48 18.68
CA LEU A 401 7.58 -22.96 17.32
C LEU A 401 6.87 -21.62 17.33
N THR A 402 5.75 -21.51 18.05
CA THR A 402 4.97 -20.26 18.16
C THR A 402 5.77 -19.13 18.76
N LYS A 403 6.48 -19.36 19.87
CA LYS A 403 7.37 -18.36 20.47
C LYS A 403 8.46 -17.90 19.51
N HIS A 404 8.99 -18.81 18.68
CA HIS A 404 9.97 -18.45 17.66
C HIS A 404 9.35 -17.63 16.52
N LEU A 405 8.14 -17.99 16.07
CA LEU A 405 7.40 -17.23 15.08
C LEU A 405 7.10 -15.82 15.59
N ASP A 406 6.58 -15.70 16.81
CA ASP A 406 6.32 -14.40 17.43
C ASP A 406 7.60 -13.55 17.53
N LYS A 407 8.71 -14.16 17.95
CA LYS A 407 10.03 -13.52 18.02
C LYS A 407 10.52 -12.98 16.67
N ILE A 408 10.42 -13.76 15.59
CA ILE A 408 10.83 -13.28 14.26
C ILE A 408 9.82 -12.30 13.64
N HIS A 409 8.67 -12.09 14.30
CA HIS A 409 7.62 -11.11 13.97
C HIS A 409 7.56 -9.94 14.96
N GLY A 410 8.64 -9.68 15.72
CA GLY A 410 8.70 -8.50 16.60
C GLY A 410 7.82 -8.58 17.84
N LEU A 411 7.42 -9.79 18.25
CA LEU A 411 6.54 -10.07 19.40
C LEU A 411 5.09 -9.58 19.22
N ALA A 412 4.69 -9.33 17.97
CA ALA A 412 3.40 -8.73 17.61
C ALA A 412 2.25 -9.73 17.40
N LEU A 413 2.49 -11.05 17.44
CA LEU A 413 1.46 -12.05 17.18
C LEU A 413 0.62 -12.34 18.43
N ASP A 414 -0.64 -12.70 18.25
CA ASP A 414 -1.60 -12.98 19.33
C ASP A 414 -2.20 -14.39 19.30
N GLU A 415 -2.44 -14.91 18.09
CA GLU A 415 -3.13 -16.18 17.88
C GLU A 415 -2.62 -16.89 16.63
N LEU A 416 -2.28 -18.18 16.74
CA LEU A 416 -1.87 -19.02 15.62
C LEU A 416 -2.56 -20.39 15.63
N GLY A 417 -2.86 -20.88 14.43
CA GLY A 417 -3.17 -22.29 14.18
C GLY A 417 -2.03 -22.96 13.45
N LEU A 418 -1.38 -23.92 14.09
CA LEU A 418 -0.32 -24.73 13.50
C LEU A 418 -0.92 -26.05 12.98
N ASP A 419 -0.67 -26.34 11.71
CA ASP A 419 -1.06 -27.60 11.06
C ASP A 419 0.17 -28.51 11.04
N LEU A 420 0.23 -29.43 12.00
CA LEU A 420 1.36 -30.32 12.21
C LEU A 420 1.00 -31.74 11.76
N ALA A 421 1.98 -32.56 11.43
CA ALA A 421 1.79 -33.97 11.15
C ALA A 421 2.94 -34.81 11.69
N ILE A 422 2.66 -36.08 11.92
CA ILE A 422 3.66 -37.10 12.28
C ILE A 422 3.59 -38.14 11.17
N ASP A 423 4.70 -38.41 10.49
CA ASP A 423 4.74 -39.46 9.47
C ASP A 423 4.92 -40.86 10.08
N GLN A 424 4.86 -41.91 9.24
CA GLN A 424 5.02 -43.29 9.70
C GLN A 424 6.39 -43.60 10.35
N ASN A 425 7.39 -42.74 10.18
CA ASN A 425 8.71 -42.88 10.79
C ASN A 425 8.84 -42.07 12.09
N GLY A 426 7.76 -41.45 12.57
CA GLY A 426 7.77 -40.61 13.76
C GLY A 426 8.32 -39.20 13.53
N ARG A 427 8.55 -38.78 12.28
CA ARG A 427 9.06 -37.43 12.00
C ARG A 427 7.93 -36.41 12.01
N PHE A 428 8.17 -35.28 12.67
CA PHE A 428 7.28 -34.13 12.69
C PHE A 428 7.41 -33.27 11.43
N TRP A 429 6.27 -32.81 10.93
CA TRP A 429 6.16 -31.93 9.77
C TRP A 429 5.25 -30.75 10.08
N LEU A 430 5.61 -29.57 9.57
CA LEU A 430 4.78 -28.37 9.58
C LEU A 430 4.20 -28.13 8.19
N HIS A 431 2.89 -28.29 8.06
CA HIS A 431 2.17 -28.08 6.81
C HIS A 431 1.84 -26.62 6.54
N GLU A 432 1.30 -25.93 7.54
CA GLU A 432 0.84 -24.55 7.42
C GLU A 432 0.76 -23.89 8.80
N VAL A 433 0.87 -22.56 8.82
CA VAL A 433 0.58 -21.72 9.98
C VAL A 433 -0.45 -20.69 9.54
N ASN A 434 -1.51 -20.55 10.33
CA ASN A 434 -2.63 -19.66 10.02
C ASN A 434 -2.82 -18.63 11.14
N ASN A 435 -3.00 -17.36 10.76
CA ASN A 435 -3.52 -16.34 11.67
C ASN A 435 -5.02 -16.49 11.84
N GLY A 436 -5.52 -16.37 13.06
CA GLY A 436 -6.95 -16.46 13.35
C GLY A 436 -7.60 -17.74 12.80
N PRO A 437 -7.13 -18.94 13.19
CA PRO A 437 -7.65 -20.20 12.66
C PRO A 437 -9.15 -20.38 12.95
N GLN A 438 -9.81 -21.27 12.23
CA GLN A 438 -11.17 -21.70 12.56
C GLN A 438 -11.21 -22.44 13.90
N SER A 439 -12.27 -22.23 14.68
CA SER A 439 -12.41 -22.69 16.08
C SER A 439 -13.82 -23.19 16.39
N THR A 440 -14.50 -23.75 15.40
CA THR A 440 -15.91 -24.20 15.47
C THR A 440 -16.26 -25.04 16.72
N PHE A 441 -15.31 -25.74 17.32
CA PHE A 441 -15.55 -26.63 18.47
C PHE A 441 -15.09 -26.06 19.82
N HIS A 442 -14.59 -24.82 19.87
CA HIS A 442 -13.99 -24.23 21.07
C HIS A 442 -14.00 -22.69 21.06
N GLU A 443 -15.10 -22.08 20.58
CA GLU A 443 -15.24 -20.61 20.52
C GLU A 443 -15.17 -19.94 21.90
N THR A 444 -15.72 -20.55 22.96
CA THR A 444 -15.65 -20.01 24.33
C THR A 444 -14.21 -19.99 24.87
N GLU A 445 -13.44 -21.08 24.69
CA GLU A 445 -12.03 -21.15 25.09
C GLU A 445 -11.19 -20.10 24.33
N ARG A 446 -11.50 -19.89 23.05
CA ARG A 446 -10.88 -18.85 22.23
C ARG A 446 -11.21 -17.46 22.73
N ALA A 447 -12.49 -17.16 22.93
CA ALA A 447 -12.99 -15.86 23.37
C ALA A 447 -12.32 -15.45 24.67
N SER A 448 -12.19 -16.38 25.62
CA SER A 448 -11.54 -16.11 26.91
C SER A 448 -10.14 -15.54 26.77
N ASN A 449 -9.32 -16.17 25.93
CA ASN A 449 -7.96 -15.69 25.71
C ASN A 449 -7.92 -14.41 24.86
N THR A 450 -8.78 -14.29 23.84
CA THR A 450 -8.84 -13.10 22.99
C THR A 450 -9.20 -11.85 23.78
N ILE A 451 -10.27 -11.90 24.58
CA ILE A 451 -10.72 -10.76 25.39
C ILE A 451 -9.69 -10.44 26.48
N ALA A 452 -9.13 -11.46 27.14
CA ALA A 452 -8.12 -11.26 28.18
C ALA A 452 -6.84 -10.63 27.62
N TYR A 453 -6.38 -11.07 26.44
CA TYR A 453 -5.19 -10.51 25.81
C TYR A 453 -5.40 -9.11 25.27
N ALA A 454 -6.55 -8.80 24.66
CA ALA A 454 -6.89 -7.44 24.26
C ALA A 454 -6.88 -6.50 25.48
N THR A 455 -7.50 -6.92 26.58
CA THR A 455 -7.49 -6.20 27.86
C THR A 455 -6.06 -6.00 28.38
N TYR A 456 -5.21 -7.03 28.29
CA TYR A 456 -3.80 -6.93 28.65
C TYR A 456 -3.06 -5.88 27.80
N ILE A 457 -3.28 -5.87 26.49
CA ILE A 457 -2.68 -4.87 25.59
C ILE A 457 -3.14 -3.45 25.94
N ALA A 458 -4.43 -3.24 26.18
CA ALA A 458 -5.00 -1.95 26.56
C ALA A 458 -4.41 -1.44 27.89
N LYS A 459 -4.48 -2.25 28.96
CA LYS A 459 -3.96 -1.89 30.30
C LYS A 459 -2.48 -1.51 30.28
N ASN A 460 -1.73 -2.19 29.44
CA ASN A 460 -0.30 -2.03 29.36
C ASN A 460 0.13 -1.11 28.22
N GLY A 461 -0.79 -0.50 27.47
CA GLY A 461 -0.55 0.38 26.31
C GLY A 461 0.43 -0.19 25.28
N ILE A 462 0.42 -1.50 25.07
CA ILE A 462 1.42 -2.16 24.22
C ILE A 462 1.10 -1.86 22.75
N VAL A 463 1.90 -1.00 22.14
CA VAL A 463 1.82 -0.71 20.71
C VAL A 463 2.84 -1.56 19.98
N ASN A 464 2.36 -2.41 19.07
CA ASN A 464 3.20 -3.14 18.15
C ASN A 464 3.14 -2.45 16.79
N THR A 465 4.29 -2.29 16.14
CA THR A 465 4.34 -1.79 14.76
C THR A 465 4.27 -2.97 13.78
N ASN A 466 3.96 -2.70 12.50
CA ASN A 466 3.97 -3.71 11.42
C ASN A 466 5.41 -4.19 11.11
N GLU A 467 6.22 -4.55 12.11
CA GLU A 467 7.63 -4.91 11.96
C GLU A 467 7.83 -6.12 11.03
N SER A 468 6.86 -7.03 10.98
CA SER A 468 6.89 -8.17 10.05
C SER A 468 6.85 -7.75 8.58
N ASP A 469 6.34 -6.56 8.27
CA ASP A 469 6.28 -5.97 6.93
C ASP A 469 7.45 -5.00 6.65
N LYS A 470 8.34 -4.73 7.62
CA LYS A 470 9.61 -3.98 7.36
C LYS A 470 10.48 -4.71 6.32
N GLY A 471 10.28 -6.02 6.12
CA GLY A 471 10.91 -6.82 5.05
C GLY A 471 10.12 -6.91 3.74
N THR A 472 8.95 -6.28 3.65
CA THR A 472 8.21 -6.02 2.39
C THR A 472 8.52 -4.64 1.81
N THR A 473 9.49 -3.92 2.38
CA THR A 473 10.18 -2.87 1.65
C THR A 473 10.64 -3.44 0.32
N SER A 474 10.17 -2.84 -0.77
CA SER A 474 10.65 -3.18 -2.09
C SER A 474 12.19 -3.06 -2.08
N LYS A 475 12.91 -3.89 -2.83
CA LYS A 475 14.37 -3.80 -2.86
C LYS A 475 14.76 -2.37 -3.27
N GLY A 476 15.36 -1.61 -2.35
CA GLY A 476 15.73 -0.22 -2.56
C GLY A 476 14.77 0.83 -1.97
N GLN A 477 13.73 0.43 -1.23
CA GLN A 477 12.91 1.38 -0.45
C GLN A 477 13.74 1.99 0.69
N PHE A 478 13.56 3.28 0.94
CA PHE A 478 14.08 3.98 2.10
C PHE A 478 13.56 3.36 3.41
N ASN A 479 14.43 3.35 4.42
CA ASN A 479 14.11 2.93 5.77
C ASN A 479 14.82 3.89 6.71
N ALA A 480 14.04 4.70 7.42
CA ALA A 480 14.55 5.77 8.27
C ALA A 480 15.25 5.25 9.54
N LEU A 481 14.95 4.02 9.97
CA LEU A 481 15.50 3.44 11.20
C LEU A 481 16.92 2.87 11.04
N VAL A 482 17.35 2.59 9.81
CA VAL A 482 18.65 1.93 9.55
C VAL A 482 19.56 2.75 8.64
N THR A 483 19.20 4.01 8.39
CA THR A 483 19.95 4.91 7.53
C THR A 483 20.95 5.73 8.35
N ASP A 484 22.12 6.00 7.79
CA ASP A 484 23.11 6.92 8.37
C ASP A 484 22.90 8.38 7.88
N LEU A 485 21.70 8.69 7.37
CA LEU A 485 21.41 10.03 6.84
C LEU A 485 21.10 10.98 8.00
N GLU A 486 21.54 12.23 7.86
CA GLU A 486 21.23 13.28 8.82
C GLU A 486 19.77 13.75 8.67
N TRP A 487 19.19 14.23 9.76
CA TRP A 487 17.90 14.91 9.74
C TRP A 487 18.03 16.29 9.07
N ALA A 488 17.02 16.66 8.29
CA ALA A 488 16.93 18.01 7.76
C ALA A 488 16.73 19.01 8.90
N ASN A 489 17.57 20.04 8.94
CA ASN A 489 17.39 21.16 9.87
C ASN A 489 16.41 22.14 9.22
N LEU A 490 15.15 22.13 9.69
CA LEU A 490 14.06 22.92 9.12
C LEU A 490 13.63 24.02 10.11
N ASP A 491 13.34 25.21 9.58
CA ASP A 491 13.06 26.41 10.38
C ASP A 491 11.54 26.66 10.59
N ASN A 492 10.74 25.59 10.79
CA ASN A 492 9.26 25.64 10.91
C ASN A 492 8.53 26.31 9.73
N ARG A 493 9.15 26.40 8.55
CA ARG A 493 8.53 26.93 7.33
C ARG A 493 7.71 25.83 6.66
N TYR A 494 6.81 26.21 5.76
CA TYR A 494 6.07 25.22 4.97
C TYR A 494 7.04 24.34 4.17
N ARG A 495 6.71 23.05 4.08
CA ARG A 495 7.49 22.03 3.40
C ARG A 495 6.79 21.68 2.09
N ILE A 496 7.43 22.02 0.98
CA ILE A 496 6.94 21.68 -0.36
C ILE A 496 7.72 20.49 -0.89
N GLY A 497 7.04 19.37 -1.07
CA GLY A 497 7.63 18.14 -1.59
C GLY A 497 7.32 17.94 -3.06
N MET A 498 8.32 17.79 -3.92
CA MET A 498 8.12 17.46 -5.34
C MET A 498 8.17 15.95 -5.56
N LEU A 499 7.02 15.33 -5.88
CA LEU A 499 6.93 13.90 -6.14
C LEU A 499 7.32 13.60 -7.59
N VAL A 500 8.38 12.81 -7.78
CA VAL A 500 8.99 12.52 -9.10
C VAL A 500 9.25 11.01 -9.31
N ASN A 501 9.72 10.66 -10.50
CA ASN A 501 10.21 9.32 -10.81
C ASN A 501 11.66 9.12 -10.32
N GLU A 502 12.06 7.89 -9.99
CA GLU A 502 13.32 7.55 -9.31
C GLU A 502 14.61 7.96 -10.04
N ASN A 503 14.56 8.09 -11.37
CA ASN A 503 15.74 8.36 -12.21
C ASN A 503 15.78 9.78 -12.77
N GLU A 504 14.96 10.67 -12.22
CA GLU A 504 14.66 11.97 -12.82
C GLU A 504 15.19 13.08 -11.92
N VAL A 505 16.43 13.53 -12.20
CA VAL A 505 16.96 14.80 -11.65
C VAL A 505 16.72 15.87 -12.72
N GLU A 506 15.60 16.56 -12.62
CA GLU A 506 15.16 17.58 -13.58
C GLU A 506 15.76 18.96 -13.27
N ASN A 507 16.07 19.75 -14.31
CA ASN A 507 16.38 21.19 -14.19
C ASN A 507 15.24 21.95 -13.46
N LEU A 508 14.00 21.47 -13.61
CA LEU A 508 12.84 21.95 -12.88
C LEU A 508 12.98 21.83 -11.37
N ALA A 509 13.51 20.72 -10.85
CA ALA A 509 13.69 20.57 -9.41
C ALA A 509 14.68 21.62 -8.85
N VAL A 510 15.74 21.91 -9.62
CA VAL A 510 16.70 22.98 -9.28
C VAL A 510 15.99 24.35 -9.29
N ALA A 511 15.23 24.64 -10.33
CA ALA A 511 14.45 25.88 -10.42
C ALA A 511 13.45 26.04 -9.26
N CYS A 512 12.73 24.97 -8.92
CA CYS A 512 11.82 24.92 -7.78
C CYS A 512 12.55 25.21 -6.46
N ALA A 513 13.75 24.66 -6.26
CA ALA A 513 14.52 24.95 -5.06
C ALA A 513 14.93 26.42 -4.94
N TYR A 514 15.31 27.08 -6.05
CA TYR A 514 15.60 28.51 -6.06
C TYR A 514 14.36 29.36 -5.75
N VAL A 515 13.21 29.03 -6.35
CA VAL A 515 11.95 29.75 -6.09
C VAL A 515 11.50 29.52 -4.65
N ALA A 516 11.52 28.29 -4.14
CA ALA A 516 11.21 27.98 -2.75
C ALA A 516 12.06 28.78 -1.76
N LYS A 517 13.37 28.88 -2.04
CA LYS A 517 14.27 29.70 -1.22
C LYS A 517 13.88 31.18 -1.23
N TYR A 518 13.43 31.71 -2.38
CA TYR A 518 12.95 33.07 -2.50
C TYR A 518 11.61 33.29 -1.77
N GLU A 519 10.67 32.35 -1.90
CA GLU A 519 9.37 32.37 -1.21
C GLU A 519 9.48 32.06 0.30
N GLY A 520 10.67 31.68 0.78
CA GLY A 520 10.89 31.39 2.19
C GLY A 520 10.23 30.09 2.66
N VAL A 521 10.23 29.05 1.83
CA VAL A 521 9.73 27.71 2.18
C VAL A 521 10.81 26.65 2.02
N ASP A 522 10.65 25.53 2.72
CA ASP A 522 11.54 24.38 2.60
C ASP A 522 11.12 23.53 1.40
N PHE A 523 12.08 23.12 0.56
CA PHE A 523 11.81 22.35 -0.64
C PHE A 523 12.74 21.15 -0.76
N TYR A 524 12.15 20.01 -1.12
CA TYR A 524 12.86 18.81 -1.48
C TYR A 524 12.07 18.02 -2.52
N TYR A 525 12.76 17.26 -3.37
CA TYR A 525 12.09 16.25 -4.19
C TYR A 525 12.24 14.87 -3.57
N PHE A 526 11.35 13.95 -3.95
CA PHE A 526 11.39 12.55 -3.54
C PHE A 526 10.65 11.66 -4.54
N SER A 527 11.01 10.38 -4.58
CA SER A 527 10.32 9.35 -5.36
C SER A 527 9.50 8.42 -4.46
N PRO A 528 8.61 7.58 -5.00
CA PRO A 528 7.91 6.56 -4.22
C PRO A 528 8.83 5.64 -3.41
N ARG A 529 10.08 5.42 -3.83
CA ARG A 529 11.07 4.62 -3.09
C ARG A 529 11.71 5.36 -1.92
N ASP A 530 11.64 6.67 -1.91
CA ASP A 530 12.21 7.50 -0.84
C ASP A 530 11.28 7.59 0.37
N ILE A 531 10.06 7.04 0.30
CA ILE A 531 9.06 7.11 1.37
C ILE A 531 9.24 5.94 2.35
N ASP A 532 9.55 6.22 3.61
CA ASP A 532 9.32 5.27 4.69
C ASP A 532 7.88 5.44 5.20
N PHE A 533 6.98 4.63 4.61
CA PHE A 533 5.58 4.60 5.01
C PHE A 533 5.41 4.29 6.51
N GLY A 534 6.32 3.48 7.08
CA GLY A 534 6.28 3.03 8.46
C GLY A 534 6.35 4.20 9.43
N GLU A 535 7.39 4.99 9.26
CA GLU A 535 7.74 6.11 10.13
C GLU A 535 7.13 7.44 9.66
N MET A 536 6.46 7.47 8.50
CA MET A 536 5.99 8.70 7.84
C MET A 536 7.13 9.69 7.56
N LEU A 537 8.27 9.15 7.15
CA LEU A 537 9.47 9.90 6.85
C LEU A 537 9.85 9.71 5.38
N ILE A 538 10.57 10.69 4.84
CA ILE A 538 11.01 10.73 3.46
C ILE A 538 12.53 10.92 3.44
N ARG A 539 13.21 10.21 2.55
CA ARG A 539 14.54 10.57 2.09
C ARG A 539 14.40 11.74 1.11
N GLY A 540 14.42 12.95 1.65
CA GLY A 540 14.29 14.17 0.88
C GLY A 540 15.62 14.54 0.22
N HIS A 541 15.57 14.99 -1.03
CA HIS A 541 16.71 15.52 -1.76
C HIS A 541 16.64 17.04 -1.76
N PHE A 542 17.53 17.70 -1.02
CA PHE A 542 17.60 19.16 -0.83
C PHE A 542 18.69 19.75 -1.72
N TYR A 543 18.47 20.96 -2.24
CA TYR A 543 19.46 21.65 -3.07
C TYR A 543 20.27 22.65 -2.23
N GLU A 544 21.48 22.28 -1.86
CA GLU A 544 22.37 23.01 -0.96
C GLU A 544 23.74 23.20 -1.62
N ASP A 545 24.32 24.40 -1.54
CA ASP A 545 25.62 24.71 -2.14
C ASP A 545 25.80 24.28 -3.60
N LYS A 546 24.70 24.33 -4.37
CA LYS A 546 24.58 23.93 -5.78
C LYS A 546 24.65 22.42 -6.02
N GLU A 547 24.56 21.60 -4.97
CA GLU A 547 24.53 20.15 -5.03
C GLU A 547 23.24 19.60 -4.40
N TRP A 548 22.87 18.37 -4.78
CA TRP A 548 21.75 17.67 -4.16
C TRP A 548 22.25 16.86 -2.96
N VAL A 549 21.75 17.18 -1.78
CA VAL A 549 22.08 16.53 -0.52
C VAL A 549 20.86 15.75 -0.02
N THR A 550 21.07 14.52 0.42
CA THR A 550 19.98 13.67 0.95
C THR A 550 19.89 13.78 2.46
N LYS A 551 18.69 14.01 2.97
CA LYS A 551 18.40 14.12 4.41
C LYS A 551 17.08 13.44 4.74
N ILE A 552 16.89 13.08 6.01
CA ILE A 552 15.62 12.58 6.53
C ILE A 552 14.71 13.78 6.79
N VAL A 553 13.48 13.74 6.30
CA VAL A 553 12.47 14.77 6.50
C VAL A 553 11.09 14.15 6.71
N GLU A 554 10.22 14.83 7.45
CA GLU A 554 8.80 14.47 7.58
C GLU A 554 8.05 14.66 6.25
N TYR A 555 6.83 14.16 6.18
CA TYR A 555 5.94 14.40 5.03
C TYR A 555 5.74 15.90 4.76
N PRO A 556 5.58 16.31 3.49
CA PRO A 556 5.43 17.71 3.12
C PRO A 556 4.05 18.24 3.50
N ASP A 557 3.93 19.56 3.59
CA ASP A 557 2.66 20.27 3.79
C ASP A 557 1.89 20.44 2.48
N ALA A 558 2.58 20.46 1.33
CA ALA A 558 1.97 20.34 0.00
C ALA A 558 2.87 19.56 -0.97
N ILE A 559 2.25 18.87 -1.94
CA ILE A 559 2.94 18.07 -2.95
C ILE A 559 2.82 18.68 -4.34
N TYR A 560 3.96 19.02 -4.93
CA TYR A 560 4.06 19.28 -6.36
C TYR A 560 4.17 17.95 -7.12
N ASP A 561 3.06 17.48 -7.70
CA ASP A 561 3.04 16.18 -8.40
C ASP A 561 3.54 16.27 -9.84
N ARG A 562 4.75 15.77 -10.04
CA ARG A 562 5.38 15.56 -11.37
C ARG A 562 5.52 14.09 -11.75
N LEU A 563 5.16 13.18 -10.84
CA LEU A 563 5.03 11.75 -11.12
C LEU A 563 3.85 11.51 -12.07
N ARG A 564 2.69 12.12 -11.80
CA ARG A 564 1.50 12.12 -12.67
C ARG A 564 0.99 10.72 -13.04
N LEU A 565 0.98 9.81 -12.08
CA LEU A 565 0.51 8.42 -12.24
C LEU A 565 -0.70 8.09 -11.37
N ARG A 566 -1.46 9.11 -10.94
CA ARG A 566 -2.66 8.95 -10.11
C ARG A 566 -3.67 8.03 -10.80
N GLY A 567 -4.19 7.04 -10.05
CA GLY A 567 -5.10 6.02 -10.57
C GLY A 567 -4.47 4.92 -11.45
N MET A 568 -3.17 5.00 -11.76
CA MET A 568 -2.49 3.92 -12.50
C MET A 568 -2.20 2.71 -11.60
N GLN A 569 -2.36 1.51 -12.18
CA GLN A 569 -2.07 0.26 -11.49
C GLN A 569 -0.60 0.22 -11.04
N GLY A 570 -0.37 0.05 -9.74
CA GLY A 570 0.96 0.03 -9.11
C GLY A 570 1.32 1.28 -8.31
N TYR A 571 0.69 2.43 -8.60
CA TYR A 571 0.93 3.70 -7.88
C TYR A 571 -0.21 4.09 -6.94
N LYS A 572 -1.36 3.41 -7.03
CA LYS A 572 -2.53 3.62 -6.16
C LYS A 572 -2.16 3.77 -4.68
N PHE A 573 -1.34 2.86 -4.16
CA PHE A 573 -0.92 2.87 -2.75
C PHE A 573 -0.16 4.15 -2.34
N VAL A 574 0.65 4.72 -3.24
CA VAL A 574 1.45 5.93 -2.95
C VAL A 574 0.52 7.14 -2.81
N TYR A 575 -0.42 7.29 -3.75
CA TYR A 575 -1.39 8.38 -3.71
C TYR A 575 -2.39 8.24 -2.54
N GLU A 576 -2.81 7.03 -2.19
CA GLU A 576 -3.65 6.76 -1.01
C GLU A 576 -2.91 6.89 0.33
N GLU A 577 -1.57 6.95 0.34
CA GLU A 577 -0.81 7.28 1.54
C GLU A 577 -0.73 8.79 1.74
N LEU A 578 -0.54 9.54 0.65
CA LEU A 578 -0.26 10.97 0.68
C LEU A 578 -1.52 11.83 0.52
N GLU A 579 -2.69 11.24 0.35
CA GLU A 579 -3.95 11.94 0.04
C GLU A 579 -4.40 12.99 1.07
N ASP A 580 -3.93 12.92 2.31
CA ASP A 580 -4.20 13.94 3.34
C ASP A 580 -3.36 15.22 3.12
N ILE A 581 -2.41 15.18 2.20
CA ILE A 581 -1.55 16.31 1.86
C ILE A 581 -2.09 16.90 0.55
N PRO A 582 -2.32 18.23 0.48
CA PRO A 582 -2.78 18.85 -0.76
C PRO A 582 -1.80 18.64 -1.92
N PHE A 583 -2.34 18.18 -3.04
CA PHE A 583 -1.59 18.06 -4.28
C PHE A 583 -1.83 19.29 -5.16
N THR A 584 -0.79 19.81 -5.80
CA THR A 584 -0.97 20.82 -6.84
C THR A 584 -1.86 20.32 -7.96
N ASN A 585 -1.89 19.00 -8.23
CA ASN A 585 -2.70 18.43 -9.30
C ASN A 585 -3.26 17.06 -8.90
N GLU A 586 -4.57 16.90 -9.07
CA GLU A 586 -5.31 15.69 -8.70
C GLU A 586 -5.89 14.95 -9.91
N PHE A 587 -5.60 15.42 -11.11
CA PHE A 587 -6.09 14.80 -12.33
C PHE A 587 -5.51 13.40 -12.52
N PHE A 588 -6.32 12.46 -13.02
CA PHE A 588 -5.89 11.08 -13.25
C PHE A 588 -4.74 11.00 -14.26
N GLY A 589 -3.74 10.17 -13.96
CA GLY A 589 -2.62 9.92 -14.85
C GLY A 589 -3.05 9.08 -16.04
N ASN A 590 -3.01 9.66 -17.24
CA ASN A 590 -2.98 9.05 -18.59
C ASN A 590 -3.27 10.10 -19.67
N SER A 591 -3.20 9.73 -20.95
CA SER A 591 -3.73 10.58 -22.03
C SER A 591 -5.26 10.53 -22.03
N ILE A 592 -5.90 11.69 -21.97
CA ILE A 592 -7.35 11.83 -22.10
C ILE A 592 -7.81 11.58 -23.54
N SER A 593 -9.04 11.08 -23.73
CA SER A 593 -9.63 10.94 -25.07
C SER A 593 -9.77 12.32 -25.71
N LYS A 594 -9.20 12.48 -26.91
CA LYS A 594 -9.33 13.73 -27.68
C LYS A 594 -10.80 14.05 -27.98
N LEU A 595 -11.60 13.01 -28.23
CA LEU A 595 -13.02 13.16 -28.51
C LEU A 595 -13.77 13.68 -27.29
N GLU A 596 -13.52 13.10 -26.11
CA GLU A 596 -14.12 13.55 -24.85
C GLU A 596 -13.82 15.03 -24.57
N VAL A 597 -12.57 15.45 -24.77
CA VAL A 597 -12.15 16.84 -24.60
C VAL A 597 -12.96 17.76 -25.51
N TYR A 598 -13.03 17.47 -26.82
CA TYR A 598 -13.75 18.34 -27.74
C TYR A 598 -15.26 18.36 -27.49
N ASP A 599 -15.86 17.20 -27.18
CA ASP A 599 -17.30 17.10 -26.89
C ASP A 599 -17.66 17.92 -25.64
N LYS A 600 -16.84 17.83 -24.58
CA LYS A 600 -17.05 18.65 -23.39
C LYS A 600 -16.85 20.14 -23.67
N LEU A 601 -15.81 20.52 -24.41
CA LEU A 601 -15.53 21.92 -24.72
C LEU A 601 -16.65 22.56 -25.57
N THR A 602 -17.09 21.87 -26.62
CA THR A 602 -18.17 22.34 -27.51
C THR A 602 -19.54 22.35 -26.83
N SER A 603 -19.79 21.47 -25.84
CA SER A 603 -21.06 21.48 -25.09
C SER A 603 -21.34 22.81 -24.37
N THR A 604 -20.31 23.64 -24.16
CA THR A 604 -20.45 24.94 -23.50
C THR A 604 -20.92 26.06 -24.42
N GLY A 605 -20.76 25.93 -25.74
CA GLY A 605 -21.05 26.98 -26.72
C GLY A 605 -20.16 28.22 -26.62
N LYS A 606 -19.11 28.22 -25.78
CA LYS A 606 -18.31 29.41 -25.45
C LYS A 606 -17.06 29.59 -26.30
N ILE A 607 -16.57 28.52 -26.92
CA ILE A 607 -15.30 28.49 -27.67
C ILE A 607 -15.40 27.71 -28.99
N ASP A 608 -16.62 27.41 -29.44
CA ASP A 608 -16.88 26.55 -30.61
C ASP A 608 -16.18 27.05 -31.86
N ASP A 609 -16.08 28.37 -32.02
CA ASP A 609 -15.41 29.01 -33.15
C ASP A 609 -13.91 28.72 -33.21
N ALA A 610 -13.29 28.36 -32.08
CA ALA A 610 -11.87 27.99 -31.97
C ALA A 610 -11.65 26.47 -32.06
N ILE A 611 -12.70 25.65 -32.06
CA ILE A 611 -12.58 24.20 -32.22
C ILE A 611 -12.61 23.83 -33.69
N ILE A 612 -11.58 23.11 -34.15
CA ILE A 612 -11.52 22.60 -35.52
C ILE A 612 -12.68 21.62 -35.73
N PRO A 613 -13.50 21.78 -36.80
CA PRO A 613 -14.58 20.84 -37.09
C PRO A 613 -14.08 19.40 -37.07
N TYR A 614 -14.73 18.54 -36.29
CA TYR A 614 -14.30 17.16 -36.06
C TYR A 614 -15.49 16.19 -36.11
N GLN A 615 -15.19 14.91 -36.32
CA GLN A 615 -16.16 13.81 -36.19
C GLN A 615 -15.45 12.52 -35.78
N LYS A 616 -16.08 11.74 -34.90
CA LYS A 616 -15.70 10.34 -34.69
C LYS A 616 -15.87 9.53 -35.98
N VAL A 617 -14.91 8.66 -36.26
CA VAL A 617 -14.93 7.80 -37.44
C VAL A 617 -15.42 6.41 -37.04
N ASP A 618 -16.67 6.10 -37.38
CA ASP A 618 -17.22 4.75 -37.24
C ASP A 618 -17.13 3.99 -38.57
N ARG A 619 -17.23 4.70 -39.70
CA ARG A 619 -17.19 4.15 -41.05
C ARG A 619 -16.40 5.06 -41.98
N ILE A 620 -15.92 4.48 -43.09
CA ILE A 620 -15.17 5.22 -44.12
C ILE A 620 -15.98 6.38 -44.71
N LYS A 621 -17.31 6.25 -44.78
CA LYS A 621 -18.19 7.33 -45.25
C LYS A 621 -18.04 8.61 -44.42
N ASP A 622 -17.72 8.50 -43.13
CA ASP A 622 -17.51 9.63 -42.24
C ASP A 622 -16.25 10.42 -42.64
N ILE A 623 -15.17 9.72 -42.98
CA ILE A 623 -13.94 10.32 -43.50
C ILE A 623 -14.21 11.00 -44.85
N PHE A 624 -14.89 10.31 -45.78
CA PHE A 624 -15.19 10.87 -47.11
C PHE A 624 -16.14 12.08 -47.06
N LYS A 625 -17.05 12.14 -46.07
CA LYS A 625 -17.88 13.33 -45.84
C LYS A 625 -16.99 14.56 -45.56
N PHE A 626 -15.97 14.39 -44.73
CA PHE A 626 -15.00 15.45 -44.45
C PHE A 626 -14.11 15.75 -45.65
N ILE A 627 -13.58 14.74 -46.35
CA ILE A 627 -12.74 14.95 -47.54
C ILE A 627 -13.50 15.72 -48.63
N ASN A 628 -14.77 15.35 -48.89
CA ASN A 628 -15.56 16.02 -49.91
C ASN A 628 -15.95 17.45 -49.52
N LYS A 629 -16.14 17.72 -48.22
CA LYS A 629 -16.48 19.05 -47.70
C LYS A 629 -15.26 19.98 -47.67
N TYR A 630 -14.12 19.52 -47.13
CA TYR A 630 -12.96 20.35 -46.80
C TYR A 630 -11.76 20.16 -47.74
N ARG A 631 -11.77 19.14 -48.60
CA ARG A 631 -10.67 18.72 -49.51
C ARG A 631 -9.40 18.24 -48.81
N LYS A 632 -8.96 18.89 -47.73
CA LYS A 632 -7.80 18.52 -46.90
C LYS A 632 -8.27 18.18 -45.49
N VAL A 633 -7.90 17.00 -44.99
CA VAL A 633 -8.35 16.50 -43.68
C VAL A 633 -7.24 15.82 -42.93
N ILE A 634 -7.36 15.82 -41.60
CA ILE A 634 -6.51 15.06 -40.69
C ILE A 634 -7.31 13.92 -40.08
N LEU A 635 -6.75 12.72 -40.12
CA LEU A 635 -7.24 11.56 -39.41
C LEU A 635 -6.25 11.21 -38.29
N LYS A 636 -6.69 11.25 -37.04
CA LYS A 636 -5.85 10.99 -35.86
C LYS A 636 -6.48 9.96 -34.92
N PRO A 637 -5.69 9.12 -34.22
CA PRO A 637 -6.22 8.19 -33.24
C PRO A 637 -6.92 8.92 -32.11
N GLU A 638 -7.95 8.30 -31.52
CA GLU A 638 -8.70 8.85 -30.39
C GLU A 638 -7.80 9.07 -29.15
N VAL A 639 -6.93 8.09 -28.87
CA VAL A 639 -5.96 8.10 -27.76
C VAL A 639 -4.56 7.91 -28.33
N GLY A 640 -3.62 8.74 -27.88
CA GLY A 640 -2.21 8.68 -28.30
C GLY A 640 -1.50 10.03 -28.18
N SER A 641 -0.17 10.00 -28.17
CA SER A 641 0.71 11.15 -27.99
C SER A 641 1.74 11.29 -29.12
N PHE A 642 2.33 12.48 -29.26
CA PHE A 642 3.44 12.77 -30.18
C PHE A 642 3.16 12.53 -31.67
N ALA A 643 1.95 12.82 -32.13
CA ALA A 643 1.55 12.71 -33.55
C ALA A 643 1.72 11.31 -34.19
N LYS A 644 1.92 10.25 -33.40
CA LYS A 644 2.03 8.88 -33.93
C LYS A 644 0.67 8.43 -34.48
N GLY A 645 0.64 8.03 -35.75
CA GLY A 645 -0.57 7.57 -36.43
C GLY A 645 -1.47 8.69 -36.95
N VAL A 646 -0.97 9.93 -37.08
CA VAL A 646 -1.69 11.03 -37.73
C VAL A 646 -1.51 10.91 -39.25
N HIS A 647 -2.62 10.99 -39.97
CA HIS A 647 -2.67 10.89 -41.43
C HIS A 647 -3.26 12.17 -42.02
N PHE A 648 -2.49 12.86 -42.85
CA PHE A 648 -3.03 13.92 -43.70
C PHE A 648 -3.53 13.33 -45.01
N ILE A 649 -4.70 13.78 -45.44
CA ILE A 649 -5.33 13.33 -46.68
C ILE A 649 -5.79 14.57 -47.45
N GLU A 650 -5.33 14.70 -48.67
CA GLU A 650 -5.72 15.75 -49.61
C GLU A 650 -6.35 15.13 -50.86
N LYS A 651 -7.54 15.60 -51.22
CA LYS A 651 -8.20 15.27 -52.48
C LYS A 651 -7.76 16.24 -53.56
N GLN A 652 -6.89 15.77 -54.46
CA GLN A 652 -6.31 16.58 -55.55
C GLN A 652 -7.26 16.66 -56.75
N ASP A 653 -7.91 15.54 -57.11
CA ASP A 653 -8.92 15.48 -58.18
C ASP A 653 -10.10 14.55 -57.79
N ILE A 654 -11.01 14.23 -58.70
CA ILE A 654 -12.19 13.37 -58.48
C ILE A 654 -11.77 12.04 -57.86
N ASP A 655 -10.76 11.40 -58.43
CA ASP A 655 -10.28 10.06 -58.04
C ASP A 655 -8.89 10.06 -57.40
N ASP A 656 -8.18 11.19 -57.33
CA ASP A 656 -6.79 11.26 -56.88
C ASP A 656 -6.65 11.85 -55.46
N PHE A 657 -6.01 11.07 -54.59
CA PHE A 657 -5.80 11.37 -53.18
C PHE A 657 -4.32 11.29 -52.82
N PHE A 658 -3.80 12.35 -52.19
CA PHE A 658 -2.50 12.37 -51.58
C PHE A 658 -2.63 12.07 -50.08
N VAL A 659 -1.77 11.19 -49.55
CA VAL A 659 -1.72 10.86 -48.13
C VAL A 659 -0.29 10.99 -47.62
N ALA A 660 -0.13 11.72 -46.52
CA ALA A 660 1.14 11.86 -45.82
C ALA A 660 1.05 11.31 -44.39
N VAL A 661 2.08 10.56 -43.97
CA VAL A 661 2.23 9.98 -42.63
C VAL A 661 3.68 10.15 -42.17
N GLY A 662 3.91 11.15 -41.32
CA GLY A 662 5.27 11.57 -41.00
C GLY A 662 6.00 12.06 -42.25
N GLU A 663 7.11 11.40 -42.59
CA GLU A 663 7.93 11.70 -43.79
C GLU A 663 7.51 10.85 -45.01
N HIS A 664 6.55 9.93 -44.86
CA HIS A 664 6.14 9.05 -45.93
C HIS A 664 4.94 9.62 -46.70
N GLU A 665 5.11 9.74 -48.01
CA GLU A 665 4.11 10.27 -48.93
C GLU A 665 3.64 9.18 -49.90
N LYS A 666 2.34 9.16 -50.18
CA LYS A 666 1.76 8.20 -51.12
C LYS A 666 0.51 8.72 -51.79
N TYR A 667 0.39 8.42 -53.09
CA TYR A 667 -0.78 8.71 -53.90
C TYR A 667 -1.69 7.49 -53.98
N TYR A 668 -3.00 7.74 -53.97
CA TYR A 668 -4.04 6.73 -54.01
C TYR A 668 -5.13 7.16 -54.98
N ASN A 669 -5.62 6.21 -55.78
CA ASN A 669 -6.92 6.35 -56.45
C ASN A 669 -8.08 6.00 -55.51
N GLU A 670 -9.34 6.27 -55.89
CA GLU A 670 -10.52 6.03 -55.03
C GLU A 670 -10.59 4.61 -54.44
N VAL A 671 -10.32 3.58 -55.25
CA VAL A 671 -10.37 2.17 -54.80
C VAL A 671 -9.29 1.89 -53.75
N SER A 672 -8.07 2.34 -54.02
CA SER A 672 -6.90 2.09 -53.17
C SER A 672 -6.98 2.87 -51.84
N ILE A 673 -7.46 4.12 -51.83
CA ILE A 673 -7.64 4.89 -50.59
C ILE A 673 -8.72 4.26 -49.72
N ARG A 674 -9.82 3.76 -50.30
CA ARG A 674 -10.87 3.06 -49.53
C ARG A 674 -10.30 1.80 -48.86
N ASN A 675 -9.46 1.04 -49.56
CA ASN A 675 -8.83 -0.15 -48.98
C ASN A 675 -7.81 0.20 -47.90
N TYR A 676 -7.05 1.29 -48.08
CA TYR A 676 -6.17 1.83 -47.06
C TYR A 676 -6.94 2.22 -45.79
N LEU A 677 -7.99 3.02 -45.92
CA LEU A 677 -8.82 3.45 -44.80
C LEU A 677 -9.54 2.29 -44.12
N ARG A 678 -10.02 1.27 -44.87
CA ARG A 678 -10.59 0.02 -44.31
C ARG A 678 -9.61 -0.68 -43.37
N LYS A 679 -8.33 -0.73 -43.74
CA LYS A 679 -7.30 -1.37 -42.92
C LYS A 679 -6.97 -0.52 -41.71
N LEU A 680 -6.89 0.80 -41.89
CA LEU A 680 -6.54 1.74 -40.84
C LEU A 680 -7.57 1.77 -39.71
N ILE A 681 -8.86 1.94 -40.02
CA ILE A 681 -9.92 2.01 -38.98
C ILE A 681 -10.14 0.68 -38.25
N LYS A 682 -9.58 -0.44 -38.75
CA LYS A 682 -9.57 -1.73 -38.03
C LYS A 682 -8.52 -1.77 -36.91
N GLN A 683 -7.55 -0.85 -36.93
CA GLN A 683 -6.45 -0.82 -35.97
C GLN A 683 -6.79 -0.05 -34.68
N GLY A 684 -7.90 0.71 -34.68
CA GLY A 684 -8.35 1.48 -33.51
C GLY A 684 -9.41 2.51 -33.87
N THR A 685 -9.82 3.30 -32.87
CA THR A 685 -10.74 4.42 -33.05
C THR A 685 -10.00 5.65 -33.57
N PHE A 686 -10.59 6.36 -34.53
CA PHE A 686 -10.04 7.58 -35.09
C PHE A 686 -11.06 8.73 -35.05
N ILE A 687 -10.54 9.94 -35.11
CA ILE A 687 -11.31 11.15 -35.38
C ILE A 687 -10.80 11.80 -36.67
N VAL A 688 -11.72 12.31 -37.48
CA VAL A 688 -11.42 13.09 -38.69
C VAL A 688 -11.68 14.57 -38.40
N GLN A 689 -10.77 15.43 -38.85
CA GLN A 689 -10.81 16.87 -38.69
C GLN A 689 -10.51 17.58 -40.00
N GLU A 690 -11.02 18.79 -40.14
CA GLU A 690 -10.53 19.73 -41.16
C GLU A 690 -9.03 19.98 -40.96
N TYR A 691 -8.26 20.03 -42.05
CA TYR A 691 -6.86 20.44 -41.97
C TYR A 691 -6.78 21.96 -42.04
N ILE A 692 -6.32 22.58 -40.95
CA ILE A 692 -6.01 24.01 -40.90
C ILE A 692 -4.60 24.23 -41.44
N GLU A 693 -4.47 25.04 -42.49
CA GLU A 693 -3.19 25.24 -43.18
C GLU A 693 -2.30 26.25 -42.43
N THR A 694 -1.48 25.75 -41.50
CA THR A 694 -0.55 26.55 -40.68
C THR A 694 0.86 26.55 -41.28
N ARG A 695 1.17 27.53 -42.14
CA ARG A 695 2.48 27.63 -42.83
C ARG A 695 3.14 28.98 -42.59
N THR A 696 4.47 28.99 -42.39
CA THR A 696 5.26 30.23 -42.35
C THR A 696 5.30 30.90 -43.73
N LEU A 697 5.82 32.12 -43.83
CA LEU A 697 6.06 32.80 -45.12
C LEU A 697 6.92 31.96 -46.08
N GLU A 698 7.84 31.17 -45.53
CA GLU A 698 8.72 30.26 -46.26
C GLU A 698 8.10 28.87 -46.50
N GLY A 699 6.82 28.68 -46.17
CA GLY A 699 6.07 27.46 -46.41
C GLY A 699 6.31 26.32 -45.40
N GLN A 700 6.98 26.59 -44.27
CA GLN A 700 7.24 25.55 -43.26
C GLN A 700 6.00 25.33 -42.36
N PRO A 701 5.67 24.09 -41.97
CA PRO A 701 4.58 23.84 -41.02
C PRO A 701 4.93 24.38 -39.64
N PHE A 702 3.94 24.92 -38.94
CA PHE A 702 4.12 25.30 -37.54
C PHE A 702 2.84 25.09 -36.72
N ASP A 703 3.02 25.07 -35.41
CA ASP A 703 1.96 25.23 -34.41
C ASP A 703 2.47 26.10 -33.26
N ILE A 704 1.59 26.71 -32.47
CA ILE A 704 1.97 27.47 -31.28
C ILE A 704 1.67 26.63 -30.03
N ARG A 705 2.71 26.32 -29.26
CA ARG A 705 2.57 25.70 -27.93
C ARG A 705 2.28 26.80 -26.92
N VAL A 706 1.22 26.66 -26.14
CA VAL A 706 0.90 27.54 -25.00
C VAL A 706 0.82 26.70 -23.74
N HIS A 707 1.60 27.04 -22.72
CA HIS A 707 1.59 26.37 -21.42
C HIS A 707 0.92 27.26 -20.38
N MET A 708 -0.13 26.74 -19.74
CA MET A 708 -0.95 27.42 -18.73
C MET A 708 -0.77 26.76 -17.36
N MET A 709 -0.64 27.57 -16.30
CA MET A 709 -0.63 27.10 -14.92
C MET A 709 -1.41 28.01 -13.99
N LYS A 710 -1.89 27.45 -12.89
CA LYS A 710 -2.43 28.23 -11.76
C LYS A 710 -1.27 28.88 -10.97
N GLY A 711 -1.43 30.15 -10.63
CA GLY A 711 -0.53 30.90 -9.74
C GLY A 711 -0.94 30.82 -8.27
N ASP A 712 -0.31 31.62 -7.41
CA ASP A 712 -0.60 31.76 -5.97
C ASP A 712 -2.08 32.02 -5.63
N ASN A 713 -2.77 32.82 -6.43
CA ASN A 713 -4.19 33.09 -6.25
C ASN A 713 -5.11 31.97 -6.76
N GLY A 714 -4.56 30.92 -7.39
CA GLY A 714 -5.30 29.84 -8.02
C GLY A 714 -5.85 30.18 -9.42
N GLU A 715 -5.51 31.34 -9.98
CA GLU A 715 -5.95 31.76 -11.31
C GLU A 715 -5.00 31.27 -12.42
N TRP A 716 -5.58 30.99 -13.58
CA TRP A 716 -4.85 30.53 -14.75
C TRP A 716 -4.05 31.65 -15.42
N SER A 717 -2.79 31.39 -15.74
CA SER A 717 -1.92 32.31 -16.47
C SER A 717 -1.00 31.57 -17.45
N ILE A 718 -0.52 32.29 -18.47
CA ILE A 718 0.42 31.75 -19.45
C ILE A 718 1.81 31.73 -18.83
N VAL A 719 2.37 30.52 -18.67
CA VAL A 719 3.76 30.31 -18.22
C VAL A 719 4.73 30.57 -19.37
N ASN A 720 4.42 30.01 -20.55
CA ASN A 720 5.20 30.23 -21.75
C ASN A 720 4.35 29.98 -23.00
N SER A 721 4.69 30.65 -24.10
CA SER A 721 4.09 30.42 -25.41
C SER A 721 5.12 30.60 -26.52
N TYR A 722 5.23 29.62 -27.41
CA TYR A 722 6.25 29.63 -28.46
C TYR A 722 5.80 28.84 -29.71
N PRO A 723 6.19 29.28 -30.91
CA PRO A 723 6.04 28.49 -32.13
C PRO A 723 6.95 27.27 -32.10
N ARG A 724 6.44 26.16 -32.62
CA ARG A 724 7.22 24.99 -33.02
C ARG A 724 7.16 24.92 -34.54
N ILE A 725 8.31 24.97 -35.20
CA ILE A 725 8.42 24.98 -36.67
C ILE A 725 9.02 23.66 -37.12
N GLY A 726 8.32 22.94 -37.99
CA GLY A 726 8.75 21.65 -38.54
C GLY A 726 9.43 21.78 -39.90
N PHE A 727 9.89 20.66 -40.45
CA PHE A 727 10.41 20.53 -41.80
C PHE A 727 9.54 19.56 -42.62
N TYR A 728 9.43 19.80 -43.94
CA TYR A 728 8.66 19.00 -44.93
C TYR A 728 7.12 19.10 -44.81
N TYR A 729 6.38 18.28 -45.58
CA TYR A 729 4.91 18.16 -45.52
C TYR A 729 4.37 17.61 -44.19
N ALA A 730 5.25 17.35 -43.21
CA ALA A 730 4.88 16.83 -41.89
C ALA A 730 3.81 17.71 -41.25
N VAL A 731 2.69 17.07 -40.97
CA VAL A 731 1.42 17.65 -40.50
C VAL A 731 1.55 18.30 -39.12
N ILE A 732 2.57 17.92 -38.34
CA ILE A 732 2.80 18.40 -36.98
C ILE A 732 4.31 18.51 -36.77
N SER A 733 4.75 19.63 -36.17
CA SER A 733 6.14 19.90 -35.88
C SER A 733 6.59 19.17 -34.60
N SER A 734 7.30 18.05 -34.73
CA SER A 734 7.90 17.40 -33.54
C SER A 734 9.30 17.98 -33.28
N THR A 735 9.50 18.63 -32.13
CA THR A 735 10.81 19.17 -31.70
C THR A 735 11.90 18.09 -31.61
N SER A 736 11.54 16.82 -31.39
CA SER A 736 12.46 15.67 -31.34
C SER A 736 13.12 15.29 -32.67
N LYS A 737 12.68 15.88 -33.80
CA LYS A 737 13.23 15.64 -35.15
C LYS A 737 13.81 16.91 -35.79
N GLY A 738 14.30 17.85 -34.98
CA GLY A 738 15.02 19.03 -35.47
C GLY A 738 14.18 20.30 -35.66
N GLY A 739 12.93 20.34 -35.17
CA GLY A 739 12.13 21.57 -35.21
C GLY A 739 12.72 22.70 -34.36
N TYR A 740 12.56 23.94 -34.81
CA TYR A 740 13.02 25.14 -34.10
C TYR A 740 11.93 25.73 -33.21
N ILE A 741 12.35 26.29 -32.07
CA ILE A 741 11.53 27.15 -31.21
C ILE A 741 12.00 28.60 -31.34
N GLY A 742 11.10 29.56 -31.13
CA GLY A 742 11.41 30.99 -31.19
C GLY A 742 10.54 31.80 -30.25
N GLU A 743 10.74 33.12 -30.23
CA GLU A 743 9.86 34.02 -29.49
C GLU A 743 8.54 34.21 -30.25
N LEU A 744 7.40 34.06 -29.57
CA LEU A 744 6.08 34.19 -30.20
C LEU A 744 5.87 35.56 -30.84
N SER A 745 6.25 36.66 -30.17
CA SER A 745 5.98 38.00 -30.69
C SER A 745 6.70 38.25 -32.01
N GLY A 746 8.02 38.00 -32.06
CA GLY A 746 8.79 38.13 -33.30
C GLY A 746 8.33 37.19 -34.41
N PHE A 747 7.89 35.98 -34.06
CA PHE A 747 7.32 35.04 -35.02
C PHE A 747 6.02 35.56 -35.64
N LEU A 748 5.09 36.07 -34.82
CA LEU A 748 3.82 36.61 -35.28
C LEU A 748 4.00 37.89 -36.10
N ASP A 749 4.88 38.79 -35.66
CA ASP A 749 5.19 40.03 -36.39
C ASP A 749 5.76 39.74 -37.78
N ARG A 750 6.67 38.77 -37.88
CA ARG A 750 7.25 38.34 -39.16
C ARG A 750 6.22 37.72 -40.09
N ASN A 751 5.42 36.78 -39.61
CA ASN A 751 4.57 35.95 -40.48
C ASN A 751 3.19 36.56 -40.76
N PHE A 752 2.67 37.38 -39.85
CA PHE A 752 1.29 37.89 -39.91
C PHE A 752 1.19 39.41 -39.72
N SER A 753 2.24 40.08 -39.22
CA SER A 753 2.26 41.53 -38.97
C SER A 753 1.07 42.03 -38.13
N SER A 754 0.58 41.19 -37.20
CA SER A 754 -0.61 41.45 -36.40
C SER A 754 -0.41 41.10 -34.93
N LYS A 755 -0.57 42.10 -34.06
CA LYS A 755 -0.54 41.90 -32.60
C LYS A 755 -1.81 41.26 -32.05
N LYS A 756 -2.93 41.37 -32.78
CA LYS A 756 -4.25 40.84 -32.38
C LYS A 756 -4.22 39.34 -32.16
N ILE A 757 -3.47 38.60 -32.99
CA ILE A 757 -3.38 37.13 -32.90
C ILE A 757 -2.87 36.69 -31.52
N LYS A 758 -1.91 37.44 -30.94
CA LYS A 758 -1.38 37.12 -29.60
C LYS A 758 -2.46 37.28 -28.52
N GLU A 759 -3.30 38.30 -28.65
CA GLU A 759 -4.43 38.54 -27.74
C GLU A 759 -5.52 37.46 -27.91
N ASP A 760 -5.82 37.07 -29.15
CA ASP A 760 -6.78 36.01 -29.46
C ASP A 760 -6.31 34.66 -28.91
N ILE A 761 -5.03 34.31 -29.06
CA ILE A 761 -4.43 33.11 -28.45
C ILE A 761 -4.61 33.16 -26.93
N LYS A 762 -4.22 34.26 -26.28
CA LYS A 762 -4.33 34.42 -24.83
C LYS A 762 -5.78 34.27 -24.35
N PHE A 763 -6.71 34.93 -25.04
CA PHE A 763 -8.13 34.87 -24.71
C PHE A 763 -8.66 33.44 -24.83
N ILE A 764 -8.40 32.77 -25.96
CA ILE A 764 -8.88 31.41 -26.20
C ILE A 764 -8.30 30.44 -25.16
N THR A 765 -6.99 30.45 -24.92
CA THR A 765 -6.38 29.48 -23.98
C THR A 765 -6.83 29.72 -22.54
N LEU A 766 -6.96 30.98 -22.11
CA LEU A 766 -7.48 31.29 -20.77
C LEU A 766 -8.92 30.79 -20.60
N ARG A 767 -9.80 31.12 -21.54
CA ARG A 767 -11.21 30.68 -21.51
C ARG A 767 -11.32 29.15 -21.56
N CYS A 768 -10.47 28.49 -22.34
CA CYS A 768 -10.43 27.03 -22.38
C CYS A 768 -10.00 26.44 -21.04
N SER A 769 -8.94 26.97 -20.41
CA SER A 769 -8.49 26.53 -19.10
C SER A 769 -9.58 26.68 -18.04
N GLU A 770 -10.26 27.84 -17.99
CA GLU A 770 -11.38 28.07 -17.06
C GLU A 770 -12.56 27.09 -17.30
N ILE A 771 -12.91 26.85 -18.56
CA ILE A 771 -13.97 25.90 -18.91
C ILE A 771 -13.57 24.48 -18.50
N PHE A 772 -12.35 24.08 -18.82
CA PHE A 772 -11.84 22.74 -18.55
C PHE A 772 -11.80 22.44 -17.05
N ASP A 773 -11.38 23.40 -16.25
CA ASP A 773 -11.32 23.29 -14.78
C ASP A 773 -12.71 23.07 -14.14
N ASN A 774 -13.79 23.56 -14.78
CA ASN A 774 -15.17 23.37 -14.32
C ASN A 774 -15.86 22.10 -14.86
N LEU A 775 -15.20 21.37 -15.78
CA LEU A 775 -15.77 20.19 -16.46
C LEU A 775 -15.41 18.86 -15.80
N TYR A 776 -14.56 18.90 -14.77
CA TYR A 776 -14.03 17.75 -14.05
C TYR A 776 -14.13 18.02 -12.55
N ASP A 777 -14.39 16.98 -11.76
CA ASP A 777 -14.45 17.10 -10.30
C ASP A 777 -13.02 17.16 -9.70
N GLU A 778 -12.04 16.64 -10.42
CA GLU A 778 -10.64 16.59 -10.01
C GLU A 778 -9.94 17.95 -10.21
N HIS A 779 -9.16 18.36 -9.22
CA HIS A 779 -8.46 19.64 -9.27
C HIS A 779 -7.28 19.63 -10.28
N LEU A 780 -7.31 20.57 -11.23
CA LEU A 780 -6.29 20.73 -12.27
C LEU A 780 -5.54 22.06 -12.11
N SER A 781 -4.22 22.04 -12.35
CA SER A 781 -3.34 23.22 -12.19
C SER A 781 -2.39 23.48 -13.34
N GLU A 782 -2.34 22.60 -14.34
CA GLU A 782 -1.38 22.67 -15.44
C GLU A 782 -2.02 22.12 -16.72
N ILE A 783 -1.99 22.89 -17.80
CA ILE A 783 -2.55 22.53 -19.12
C ILE A 783 -1.66 23.09 -20.22
N ALA A 784 -1.43 22.34 -21.28
CA ALA A 784 -0.81 22.85 -22.50
C ALA A 784 -1.73 22.73 -23.72
N PHE A 785 -1.68 23.73 -24.58
CA PHE A 785 -2.44 23.82 -25.82
C PHE A 785 -1.49 23.82 -27.01
N ASP A 786 -1.88 23.10 -28.06
CA ASP A 786 -1.31 23.25 -29.41
C ASP A 786 -2.30 24.03 -30.25
N ILE A 787 -1.84 25.14 -30.82
CA ILE A 787 -2.68 26.15 -31.48
C ILE A 787 -2.29 26.28 -32.95
N ALA A 788 -3.29 26.36 -33.81
CA ALA A 788 -3.20 26.65 -35.23
C ALA A 788 -3.61 28.10 -35.53
N ILE A 789 -3.02 28.68 -36.58
CA ILE A 789 -3.40 29.98 -37.15
C ILE A 789 -3.58 29.78 -38.67
N ASP A 790 -4.78 30.02 -39.18
CA ASP A 790 -5.07 29.89 -40.61
C ASP A 790 -4.58 31.10 -41.43
N LYS A 791 -4.85 31.10 -42.74
CA LYS A 791 -4.43 32.17 -43.67
C LYS A 791 -5.20 33.47 -43.44
N GLU A 792 -6.39 33.37 -42.85
CA GLU A 792 -7.27 34.47 -42.46
C GLU A 792 -6.95 35.01 -41.05
N MET A 793 -5.86 34.52 -40.43
CA MET A 793 -5.41 34.87 -39.08
C MET A 793 -6.36 34.43 -37.95
N LYS A 794 -7.25 33.47 -38.20
CA LYS A 794 -8.12 32.87 -37.20
C LYS A 794 -7.38 31.78 -36.41
N VAL A 795 -7.62 31.76 -35.11
CA VAL A 795 -6.94 30.90 -34.14
C VAL A 795 -7.80 29.67 -33.83
N TYR A 796 -7.16 28.49 -33.83
CA TYR A 796 -7.81 27.20 -33.59
C TYR A 796 -7.04 26.32 -32.61
N ILE A 797 -7.75 25.50 -31.84
CA ILE A 797 -7.16 24.52 -30.92
C ILE A 797 -6.96 23.20 -31.66
N ILE A 798 -5.70 22.78 -31.76
CA ILE A 798 -5.28 21.50 -32.33
C ILE A 798 -5.38 20.38 -31.28
N GLU A 799 -4.87 20.62 -30.06
CA GLU A 799 -4.81 19.61 -29.00
C GLU A 799 -4.73 20.28 -27.62
N VAL A 800 -5.28 19.61 -26.61
CA VAL A 800 -5.17 19.98 -25.19
C VAL A 800 -4.46 18.83 -24.46
N ASN A 801 -3.39 19.13 -23.73
CA ASN A 801 -2.64 18.16 -22.93
C ASN A 801 -2.64 18.57 -21.45
N VAL A 802 -3.17 17.69 -20.61
CA VAL A 802 -3.32 17.89 -19.17
C VAL A 802 -2.37 17.02 -18.32
N ASN A 803 -1.63 16.10 -18.97
CA ASN A 803 -0.79 15.13 -18.28
C ASN A 803 0.70 15.36 -18.56
N LYS A 804 1.39 15.95 -17.57
CA LYS A 804 2.82 16.32 -17.61
C LYS A 804 3.20 17.06 -18.90
N PRO A 805 2.72 18.30 -19.13
CA PRO A 805 3.23 19.14 -20.22
C PRO A 805 4.76 19.15 -20.27
N GLY A 806 5.29 18.99 -21.49
CA GLY A 806 6.73 19.02 -21.71
C GLY A 806 7.27 20.42 -21.46
N ILE A 807 8.39 20.50 -20.75
CA ILE A 807 9.08 21.75 -20.40
C ILE A 807 10.43 21.71 -21.10
N ILE A 808 10.71 22.71 -21.94
CA ILE A 808 11.94 22.78 -22.72
C ILE A 808 12.46 24.22 -22.66
N TYR A 809 13.50 24.45 -21.85
CA TYR A 809 14.20 25.73 -21.66
C TYR A 809 13.42 26.86 -20.95
N TYR A 810 12.46 26.54 -20.08
CA TYR A 810 11.74 27.54 -19.26
C TYR A 810 11.33 27.01 -17.88
N ASP A 811 12.14 26.11 -17.30
CA ASP A 811 11.93 25.49 -16.00
C ASP A 811 11.70 26.50 -14.86
N PHE A 812 12.40 27.65 -14.90
CA PHE A 812 12.25 28.71 -13.89
C PHE A 812 10.88 29.38 -13.93
N GLU A 813 10.29 29.59 -15.11
CA GLU A 813 8.95 30.15 -15.21
C GLU A 813 7.89 29.17 -14.71
N VAL A 814 8.10 27.86 -14.90
CA VAL A 814 7.23 26.83 -14.31
C VAL A 814 7.33 26.84 -12.80
N ALA A 815 8.55 26.86 -12.24
CA ALA A 815 8.77 26.91 -10.80
C ALA A 815 8.11 28.13 -10.13
N LYS A 816 8.16 29.30 -10.79
CA LYS A 816 7.49 30.53 -10.34
C LYS A 816 5.96 30.45 -10.24
N HIS A 817 5.34 29.48 -10.90
CA HIS A 817 3.91 29.22 -10.73
C HIS A 817 3.68 28.05 -9.77
N ALA A 818 4.44 26.96 -9.93
CA ALA A 818 4.26 25.73 -9.17
C ALA A 818 4.43 25.91 -7.67
N ILE A 819 5.49 26.62 -7.25
CA ILE A 819 5.84 26.75 -5.83
C ILE A 819 4.87 27.69 -5.11
N PRO A 820 4.60 28.92 -5.58
CA PRO A 820 3.58 29.78 -4.95
C PRO A 820 2.19 29.14 -4.93
N TYR A 821 1.82 28.40 -5.98
CA TYR A 821 0.54 27.69 -5.99
C TYR A 821 0.50 26.58 -4.93
N ALA A 822 1.57 25.81 -4.76
CA ALA A 822 1.67 24.81 -3.68
C ALA A 822 1.54 25.45 -2.29
N ILE A 823 2.17 26.60 -2.06
CA ILE A 823 2.04 27.38 -0.82
C ILE A 823 0.58 27.76 -0.57
N SER A 824 -0.11 28.27 -1.60
CA SER A 824 -1.52 28.67 -1.48
C SER A 824 -2.47 27.54 -1.08
N LEU A 825 -2.11 26.28 -1.37
CA LEU A 825 -2.88 25.12 -0.97
C LEU A 825 -2.69 24.79 0.51
N VAL A 826 -1.49 25.04 1.04
CA VAL A 826 -1.23 24.90 2.48
C VAL A 826 -2.00 25.97 3.27
N GLU A 827 -2.08 27.19 2.75
CA GLU A 827 -2.75 28.30 3.44
C GLU A 827 -4.29 28.21 3.46
N LYS A 828 -4.87 27.42 2.55
CA LYS A 828 -6.33 27.24 2.42
C LYS A 828 -6.88 26.04 3.19
N ASN A 829 -6.03 25.08 3.53
CA ASN A 829 -6.34 23.89 4.34
C ASN A 829 -6.02 24.16 5.81
#